data_AF-A0A4Y3KZV8-F1
#
_entry.id   AF-A0A4Y3KZV8-F1
#
_cell.length_a   1.000
_cell.length_b   1.000
_cell.length_c   1.000
_cell.angle_alpha   90.00
_cell.angle_beta   90.00
_cell.angle_gamma   90.00
#
_symmetry.space_group_name_H-M   'P 1'
#
loop_
_entity.id
_entity.type
_entity.pdbx_description
1 polymer ?
#
loop_
_entity_poly.entity_id
_entity_poly.type
_entity_poly.pdbx_seq_one_letter_code
_entity_poly.pdbx_strand_id
1 'polypeptide(L)'
;MSSPFPVALAGTAAPTLMWAHEHEVEPQALQQLRNIASLPWVEGLRVMPDVHLGKGATVGSVIAMRDAVSPNAVGVDIGCGMIGVRTSLTAADLPDDLHAIRTRIEQAVPVGFHAHDEPVDLRRLRPVNGSAGRERLKGADAFWDRFGGLHRTVQQLEARARKQLGTLGGGNHFIELCLDESDQVWLQLHSGSRNIGKELAERHVAIAKTLEHNQRIVDRELAVFLAGTPQMDAYLNDLWWAQEYAARSRAVMMALVVQAVRDSFPEREITFDEGVNCFAGETRVLTGAGIFPIAELAGGIHELLTTGGRWVKAPIMSFGKQRVYEVTVGRYGEEKVIRATGNHRWLLRAKVAHARDEATTQDLRVGDRLAYAFPARVSGMKVDRASVARGFVFGDGSLCGKQTRARAIFCGDKDESLLPYFEGLTTNCVRDYGSVKVLNGFPAEWKTAPVATSSHPDIVYGWLAGYFAADGDVDKSGRPSLSSSRRDHLEAVKALATSIGVGTYGIRTRVRRGIDGRDSELHVMGFMRSDLDLDFFVQDEHRARFATGRGAVERKGWTVRSVEITDDVEEVYCAVVPETEAFTLEDNILTRNCHHNYVKTEQIDGAELIVTRKGAIRAGSGEMGLIPGSMGTGSYVVRGLGNPASFQSASHGAGRRMSRTAAKKRFTVEDLAAQTAGVECRKDAGVVDEIPGAYKDLESVIAAQTDLVEVVARLRTIVCVKG
;
A
#
# COMPACT_ATOMS: atom_id res chain seq x y z
N MET A 1 -23.67 -22.52 14.24
CA MET A 1 -25.02 -21.91 14.06
C MET A 1 -24.84 -20.73 13.12
N SER A 2 -25.79 -20.40 12.25
CA SER A 2 -25.65 -19.20 11.40
C SER A 2 -25.72 -17.94 12.28
N SER A 3 -24.88 -16.95 12.00
CA SER A 3 -24.95 -15.63 12.65
C SER A 3 -26.36 -15.04 12.46
N PRO A 4 -26.98 -14.43 13.49
CA PRO A 4 -28.25 -13.71 13.35
C PRO A 4 -28.07 -12.33 12.68
N PHE A 5 -26.83 -11.98 12.31
CA PHE A 5 -26.44 -10.70 11.72
C PHE A 5 -25.96 -10.88 10.26
N PRO A 6 -26.00 -9.81 9.44
CA PRO A 6 -26.52 -8.48 9.75
C PRO A 6 -28.06 -8.38 9.76
N VAL A 7 -28.58 -7.42 10.52
CA VAL A 7 -29.98 -6.95 10.46
C VAL A 7 -30.07 -5.59 9.79
N ALA A 8 -31.20 -5.27 9.14
CA ALA A 8 -31.43 -3.96 8.54
C ALA A 8 -31.95 -2.94 9.57
N LEU A 9 -31.48 -1.69 9.53
CA LEU A 9 -32.00 -0.60 10.37
C LEU A 9 -33.29 -0.04 9.78
N ALA A 10 -34.37 0.06 10.56
CA ALA A 10 -35.62 0.64 10.09
C ALA A 10 -35.53 2.17 9.95
N GLY A 11 -36.12 2.73 8.89
CA GLY A 11 -36.24 4.19 8.70
C GLY A 11 -35.00 4.88 8.12
N THR A 12 -34.15 4.17 7.37
CA THR A 12 -32.98 4.72 6.67
C THR A 12 -33.24 4.86 5.17
N ALA A 13 -32.79 5.95 4.54
CA ALA A 13 -32.92 6.11 3.09
C ALA A 13 -31.84 5.30 2.33
N ALA A 14 -30.59 5.37 2.78
CA ALA A 14 -29.51 4.51 2.29
C ALA A 14 -29.55 3.10 2.91
N PRO A 15 -29.19 2.04 2.17
CA PRO A 15 -29.06 0.68 2.68
C PRO A 15 -28.18 0.60 3.93
N THR A 16 -28.78 0.27 5.07
CA THR A 16 -28.11 0.25 6.38
C THR A 16 -28.18 -1.13 7.01
N LEU A 17 -27.02 -1.74 7.26
CA LEU A 17 -26.86 -3.06 7.88
C LEU A 17 -26.13 -2.96 9.22
N MET A 18 -26.60 -3.71 10.22
CA MET A 18 -26.11 -3.68 11.59
C MET A 18 -25.77 -5.07 12.11
N TRP A 19 -24.63 -5.18 12.80
CA TRP A 19 -24.24 -6.33 13.64
C TRP A 19 -24.57 -6.03 15.12
N ALA A 20 -25.77 -5.46 15.33
CA ALA A 20 -26.39 -5.18 16.63
C ALA A 20 -27.90 -5.01 16.40
N HIS A 21 -28.73 -5.34 17.39
CA HIS A 21 -30.16 -5.07 17.35
C HIS A 21 -30.48 -3.64 17.80
N GLU A 22 -31.55 -3.04 17.27
CA GLU A 22 -31.92 -1.65 17.62
C GLU A 22 -32.09 -1.43 19.13
N HIS A 23 -32.64 -2.41 19.86
CA HIS A 23 -32.86 -2.31 21.31
C HIS A 23 -31.57 -2.36 22.15
N GLU A 24 -30.43 -2.72 21.55
CA GLU A 24 -29.10 -2.75 22.18
C GLU A 24 -28.33 -1.43 21.98
N VAL A 25 -28.86 -0.52 21.16
CA VAL A 25 -28.20 0.73 20.75
C VAL A 25 -28.93 1.93 21.35
N GLU A 26 -28.17 2.89 21.91
CA GLU A 26 -28.72 4.10 22.51
C GLU A 26 -29.60 4.88 21.50
N PRO A 27 -30.78 5.40 21.88
CA PRO A 27 -31.67 6.10 20.95
C PRO A 27 -31.03 7.28 20.21
N GLN A 28 -30.09 7.98 20.85
CA GLN A 28 -29.34 9.07 20.22
C GLN A 28 -28.35 8.57 19.15
N ALA A 29 -27.75 7.39 19.35
CA ALA A 29 -26.89 6.76 18.36
C ALA A 29 -27.72 6.23 17.18
N LEU A 30 -28.88 5.61 17.42
CA LEU A 30 -29.83 5.23 16.35
C LEU A 30 -30.26 6.45 15.52
N GLN A 31 -30.51 7.60 16.16
CA GLN A 31 -30.83 8.83 15.43
C GLN A 31 -29.65 9.35 14.60
N GLN A 32 -28.41 9.27 15.12
CA GLN A 32 -27.22 9.59 14.32
C GLN A 32 -27.09 8.68 13.09
N LEU A 33 -27.32 7.36 13.24
CA LEU A 33 -27.30 6.41 12.10
C LEU A 33 -28.35 6.78 11.04
N ARG A 34 -29.58 7.11 11.46
CA ARG A 34 -30.65 7.58 10.56
C ARG A 34 -30.29 8.91 9.87
N ASN A 35 -29.68 9.85 10.60
CA ASN A 35 -29.20 11.10 10.02
C ASN A 35 -28.10 10.85 8.96
N ILE A 36 -27.13 9.98 9.24
CA ILE A 36 -26.07 9.59 8.28
C ILE A 36 -26.70 8.97 7.03
N ALA A 37 -27.59 7.99 7.20
CA ALA A 37 -28.26 7.32 6.09
C ALA A 37 -29.32 8.18 5.37
N SER A 38 -29.53 9.44 5.77
CA SER A 38 -30.37 10.42 5.08
C SER A 38 -29.57 11.38 4.17
N LEU A 39 -28.24 11.34 4.23
CA LEU A 39 -27.40 12.19 3.39
C LEU A 39 -27.48 11.77 1.91
N PRO A 40 -27.67 12.72 0.96
CA PRO A 40 -27.79 12.40 -0.47
C PRO A 40 -26.61 11.64 -1.08
N TRP A 41 -25.44 11.70 -0.44
CA TRP A 41 -24.20 11.10 -0.93
C TRP A 41 -23.88 9.73 -0.33
N VAL A 42 -24.65 9.25 0.67
CA VAL A 42 -24.39 7.97 1.33
C VAL A 42 -25.06 6.84 0.54
N GLU A 43 -24.23 5.95 0.00
CA GLU A 43 -24.66 4.76 -0.75
C GLU A 43 -24.84 3.55 0.16
N GLY A 44 -24.16 3.54 1.32
CA GLY A 44 -24.38 2.51 2.32
C GLY A 44 -23.75 2.82 3.67
N LEU A 45 -24.42 2.36 4.71
CA LEU A 45 -23.99 2.45 6.10
C LEU A 45 -23.87 1.04 6.68
N ARG A 46 -22.74 0.71 7.32
CA ARG A 46 -22.53 -0.55 8.05
C ARG A 46 -22.19 -0.24 9.50
N VAL A 47 -22.82 -0.96 10.41
CA VAL A 47 -22.78 -0.65 11.85
C VAL A 47 -22.27 -1.86 12.61
N MET A 48 -21.15 -1.69 13.29
CA MET A 48 -20.44 -2.74 14.01
C MET A 48 -21.03 -2.93 15.42
N PRO A 49 -20.84 -4.09 16.08
CA PRO A 49 -21.43 -4.35 17.41
C PRO A 49 -21.04 -3.33 18.49
N ASP A 50 -19.87 -2.71 18.37
CA ASP A 50 -19.34 -1.67 19.26
C ASP A 50 -19.94 -0.27 19.05
N VAL A 51 -21.00 -0.15 18.24
CA VAL A 51 -21.65 1.13 17.94
C VAL A 51 -22.10 1.90 19.18
N HIS A 52 -21.76 3.19 19.21
CA HIS A 52 -22.18 4.14 20.25
C HIS A 52 -22.15 5.60 19.75
N LEU A 53 -22.74 6.49 20.55
CA LEU A 53 -22.84 7.91 20.24
C LEU A 53 -21.47 8.55 20.01
N GLY A 54 -21.30 9.27 18.90
CA GLY A 54 -20.06 9.95 18.54
C GLY A 54 -20.24 11.45 18.30
N LYS A 55 -19.13 12.19 18.14
CA LYS A 55 -19.15 13.59 17.70
C LYS A 55 -19.42 13.64 16.19
N GLY A 56 -20.60 14.11 15.79
CA GLY A 56 -21.09 14.11 14.41
C GLY A 56 -21.61 12.73 13.99
N ALA A 57 -20.75 11.89 13.41
CA ALA A 57 -21.09 10.49 13.17
C ALA A 57 -20.90 9.62 14.42
N THR A 58 -21.60 8.48 14.48
CA THR A 58 -21.39 7.40 15.47
C THR A 58 -19.95 6.89 15.48
N VAL A 59 -19.54 6.26 16.58
CA VAL A 59 -18.41 5.34 16.62
C VAL A 59 -18.95 3.94 16.40
N GLY A 60 -18.19 3.03 15.77
CA GLY A 60 -18.67 1.71 15.33
C GLY A 60 -19.42 1.77 13.99
N SER A 61 -19.08 2.71 13.10
CA SER A 61 -19.75 2.85 11.79
C SER A 61 -18.77 2.97 10.63
N VAL A 62 -19.14 2.33 9.52
CA VAL A 62 -18.48 2.41 8.21
C VAL A 62 -19.45 3.04 7.23
N ILE A 63 -19.03 4.15 6.62
CA ILE A 63 -19.89 5.01 5.81
C ILE A 63 -19.25 5.11 4.42
N ALA A 64 -19.94 4.57 3.41
CA ALA A 64 -19.54 4.64 2.02
C ALA A 64 -20.30 5.78 1.33
N MET A 65 -19.55 6.76 0.81
CA MET A 65 -20.10 7.94 0.13
C MET A 65 -19.66 8.01 -1.33
N ARG A 66 -20.56 8.43 -2.23
CA ARG A 66 -20.23 8.77 -3.61
C ARG A 66 -19.81 10.23 -3.71
N ASP A 67 -18.67 10.49 -4.35
CA ASP A 67 -18.15 11.82 -4.68
C ASP A 67 -18.11 12.83 -3.52
N ALA A 68 -18.09 12.34 -2.27
CA ALA A 68 -18.17 13.18 -1.07
C ALA A 68 -17.48 12.55 0.13
N VAL A 69 -17.06 13.37 1.09
CA VAL A 69 -16.53 12.93 2.39
C VAL A 69 -16.96 13.87 3.50
N SER A 70 -17.42 13.34 4.64
CA SER A 70 -17.62 14.14 5.85
C SER A 70 -16.41 14.04 6.78
N PRO A 71 -15.78 15.15 7.19
CA PRO A 71 -14.68 15.11 8.15
C PRO A 71 -15.07 14.52 9.50
N ASN A 72 -16.33 14.67 9.93
CA ASN A 72 -16.85 14.05 11.15
C ASN A 72 -17.17 12.55 10.98
N ALA A 73 -17.32 12.06 9.75
CA ALA A 73 -17.39 10.62 9.43
C ALA A 73 -16.00 9.96 9.49
N VAL A 74 -14.93 10.68 9.19
CA VAL A 74 -13.54 10.24 9.50
C VAL A 74 -13.26 10.32 11.01
N GLY A 75 -13.71 11.41 11.65
CA GLY A 75 -13.57 11.64 13.08
C GLY A 75 -12.44 12.62 13.43
N VAL A 76 -12.50 13.15 14.65
CA VAL A 76 -11.59 14.22 15.11
C VAL A 76 -10.20 13.74 15.50
N ASP A 77 -10.03 12.47 15.89
CA ASP A 77 -8.69 11.90 16.05
C ASP A 77 -8.32 11.13 14.78
N ILE A 78 -7.84 11.89 13.79
CA ILE A 78 -7.49 11.38 12.47
C ILE A 78 -6.44 10.26 12.59
N GLY A 79 -6.67 9.15 11.90
CA GLY A 79 -5.72 8.03 11.88
C GLY A 79 -5.50 7.36 13.24
N CYS A 80 -6.39 7.55 14.21
CA CYS A 80 -6.44 6.73 15.43
C CYS A 80 -6.50 5.25 15.07
N GLY A 81 -5.79 4.42 15.84
CA GLY A 81 -5.70 2.99 15.55
C GLY A 81 -4.71 2.24 16.42
N MET A 82 -4.72 0.92 16.26
CA MET A 82 -3.87 -0.01 16.98
C MET A 82 -2.55 -0.30 16.25
N ILE A 83 -1.50 -0.60 17.01
CA ILE A 83 -0.44 -1.53 16.60
C ILE A 83 -0.12 -2.46 17.77
N GLY A 84 0.35 -3.67 17.47
CA GLY A 84 0.83 -4.62 18.47
C GLY A 84 2.00 -5.43 17.94
N VAL A 85 2.77 -6.00 18.87
CA VAL A 85 3.94 -6.81 18.58
C VAL A 85 4.08 -7.89 19.65
N ARG A 86 4.29 -9.14 19.22
CA ARG A 86 4.58 -10.27 20.11
C ARG A 86 6.07 -10.26 20.46
N THR A 87 6.43 -10.76 21.63
CA THR A 87 7.82 -10.78 22.12
C THR A 87 8.29 -12.20 22.38
N SER A 88 9.60 -12.41 22.56
CA SER A 88 10.15 -13.69 23.03
C SER A 88 9.96 -13.94 24.53
N LEU A 89 9.39 -12.99 25.29
CA LEU A 89 9.10 -13.19 26.71
C LEU A 89 7.84 -14.03 26.89
N THR A 90 7.82 -14.82 27.96
CA THR A 90 6.64 -15.53 28.47
C THR A 90 6.24 -15.00 29.83
N ALA A 91 5.06 -15.41 30.35
CA ALA A 91 4.63 -15.08 31.70
C ALA A 91 5.66 -15.47 32.77
N ALA A 92 6.41 -16.56 32.56
CA ALA A 92 7.43 -17.06 33.47
C ALA A 92 8.74 -16.23 33.46
N ASP A 93 8.93 -15.34 32.47
CA ASP A 93 10.07 -14.43 32.42
C ASP A 93 9.79 -13.09 33.11
N LEU A 94 8.53 -12.80 33.44
CA LEU A 94 8.10 -11.56 34.07
C LEU A 94 8.36 -11.57 35.59
N PRO A 95 8.65 -10.40 36.20
CA PRO A 95 8.71 -10.28 37.65
C PRO A 95 7.30 -10.33 38.27
N ASP A 96 7.21 -10.75 39.54
CA ASP A 96 5.96 -10.77 40.32
C ASP A 96 5.31 -9.38 40.43
N ASP A 97 6.12 -8.32 40.46
CA ASP A 97 5.68 -6.92 40.44
C ASP A 97 6.01 -6.23 39.10
N LEU A 98 4.96 -5.88 38.36
CA LEU A 98 5.05 -5.20 37.06
C LEU A 98 5.14 -3.66 37.19
N HIS A 99 5.10 -3.10 38.41
CA HIS A 99 5.08 -1.65 38.66
C HIS A 99 6.29 -0.94 38.08
N ALA A 100 7.47 -1.55 38.17
CA ALA A 100 8.71 -1.01 37.61
C ALA A 100 8.63 -0.90 36.07
N ILE A 101 8.03 -1.90 35.41
CA ILE A 101 7.84 -1.91 33.95
C ILE A 101 6.82 -0.83 33.56
N ARG A 102 5.68 -0.75 34.25
CA ARG A 102 4.66 0.30 34.03
C ARG A 102 5.26 1.70 34.17
N THR A 103 5.98 1.95 35.26
CA THR A 103 6.60 3.24 35.56
C THR A 103 7.64 3.62 34.51
N ARG A 104 8.46 2.67 34.03
CA ARG A 104 9.45 2.93 32.97
C ARG A 104 8.78 3.25 31.63
N ILE A 105 7.65 2.62 31.30
CA ILE A 105 6.86 2.95 30.10
C ILE A 105 6.25 4.36 30.24
N GLU A 106 5.69 4.72 31.40
CA GLU A 106 5.14 6.06 31.67
C GLU A 106 6.20 7.16 31.63
N GLN A 107 7.44 6.87 32.02
CA GLN A 107 8.59 7.77 31.87
C GLN A 107 9.03 7.91 30.40
N ALA A 108 8.96 6.85 29.61
CA ALA A 108 9.36 6.84 28.20
C ALA A 108 8.31 7.47 27.27
N VAL A 109 7.02 7.34 27.58
CA VAL A 109 5.90 7.84 26.76
C VAL A 109 4.97 8.72 27.59
N PRO A 110 5.02 10.06 27.43
CA PRO A 110 4.12 10.99 28.10
C PRO A 110 2.64 10.69 27.80
N VAL A 111 1.83 10.65 28.86
CA VAL A 111 0.41 10.31 28.84
C VAL A 111 -0.49 11.53 29.04
N GLY A 112 -1.79 11.40 28.76
CA GLY A 112 -2.80 12.41 29.08
C GLY A 112 -2.66 13.70 28.27
N PHE A 113 -2.45 14.82 28.96
CA PHE A 113 -2.20 16.12 28.34
C PHE A 113 -0.71 16.51 28.28
N HIS A 114 0.18 15.67 28.81
CA HIS A 114 1.62 15.90 28.81
C HIS A 114 2.22 15.73 27.40
N ALA A 115 3.44 16.23 27.24
CA ALA A 115 4.24 16.12 26.03
C ALA A 115 5.71 15.92 26.43
N HIS A 116 6.58 15.59 25.47
CA HIS A 116 8.02 15.57 25.71
C HIS A 116 8.53 16.99 25.95
N ASP A 117 9.48 17.15 26.89
CA ASP A 117 10.10 18.46 27.14
C ASP A 117 10.81 18.98 25.90
N GLU A 118 11.47 18.11 25.13
CA GLU A 118 12.02 18.40 23.80
C GLU A 118 11.63 17.28 22.81
N PRO A 119 11.58 17.55 21.48
CA PRO A 119 11.21 16.54 20.49
C PRO A 119 12.12 15.31 20.56
N VAL A 120 11.53 14.12 20.46
CA VAL A 120 12.25 12.84 20.53
C VAL A 120 13.32 12.75 19.43
N ASP A 121 14.57 12.50 19.81
CA ASP A 121 15.67 12.30 18.86
C ASP A 121 15.52 10.93 18.15
N LEU A 122 14.81 10.95 17.03
CA LEU A 122 14.43 9.78 16.23
C LEU A 122 15.64 8.92 15.82
N ARG A 123 16.85 9.50 15.75
CA ARG A 123 18.10 8.83 15.40
C ARG A 123 18.63 7.91 16.51
N ARG A 124 18.21 8.12 17.76
CA ARG A 124 18.63 7.34 18.93
C ARG A 124 17.73 6.14 19.22
N LEU A 125 16.55 6.09 18.62
CA LEU A 125 15.58 5.03 18.85
C LEU A 125 16.02 3.71 18.19
N ARG A 126 15.79 2.60 18.90
CA ARG A 126 15.99 1.22 18.43
C ARG A 126 14.64 0.55 18.18
N PRO A 127 13.91 0.91 17.10
CA PRO A 127 12.61 0.32 16.77
C PRO A 127 12.73 -1.19 16.59
N VAL A 128 11.61 -1.89 16.75
CA VAL A 128 11.50 -3.32 16.38
C VAL A 128 11.77 -3.47 14.89
N ASN A 129 12.62 -4.43 14.53
CA ASN A 129 12.81 -4.83 13.14
C ASN A 129 11.45 -5.15 12.50
N GLY A 130 11.22 -4.66 11.28
CA GLY A 130 9.94 -4.75 10.58
C GLY A 130 8.74 -3.99 11.10
N SER A 131 8.71 -3.55 12.37
CA SER A 131 7.81 -2.45 12.68
C SER A 131 8.16 -1.28 11.73
N ALA A 132 7.16 -0.68 11.10
CA ALA A 132 7.32 0.49 10.25
C ALA A 132 7.92 1.72 10.99
N GLY A 133 8.35 1.56 12.25
CA GLY A 133 9.10 2.51 13.05
C GLY A 133 10.38 2.99 12.38
N ARG A 134 11.34 2.13 12.01
CA ARG A 134 12.66 2.60 11.55
C ARG A 134 12.60 3.56 10.36
N GLU A 135 11.54 3.41 9.58
CA GLU A 135 11.07 4.27 8.51
C GLU A 135 10.38 5.57 8.89
N ARG A 136 9.37 5.45 9.75
CA ARG A 136 8.60 6.58 10.24
C ARG A 136 9.46 7.53 11.08
N LEU A 137 10.65 7.06 11.44
CA LEU A 137 11.78 7.78 12.04
C LEU A 137 12.79 8.33 11.01
N LYS A 138 12.85 7.78 9.78
CA LYS A 138 13.57 8.34 8.62
C LYS A 138 12.71 9.38 7.88
N GLY A 139 13.36 10.19 7.05
CA GLY A 139 12.70 11.23 6.23
C GLY A 139 11.92 12.26 7.06
N ALA A 140 12.30 12.45 8.34
CA ALA A 140 11.58 13.32 9.25
C ALA A 140 11.53 14.76 8.73
N ASP A 141 12.63 15.26 8.16
CA ASP A 141 12.71 16.60 7.60
C ASP A 141 11.69 16.80 6.47
N ALA A 142 11.70 15.93 5.44
CA ALA A 142 10.73 15.98 4.34
C ALA A 142 9.25 15.84 4.77
N PHE A 143 8.98 15.13 5.87
CA PHE A 143 7.64 15.07 6.46
C PHE A 143 7.23 16.39 7.14
N TRP A 144 8.17 17.06 7.81
CA TRP A 144 7.94 18.35 8.45
C TRP A 144 7.98 19.53 7.45
N ASP A 145 8.71 19.43 6.34
CA ASP A 145 8.70 20.44 5.27
C ASP A 145 7.29 20.64 4.69
N ARG A 146 6.48 19.56 4.65
CA ARG A 146 5.06 19.60 4.28
C ARG A 146 4.16 20.31 5.30
N PHE A 147 4.62 20.57 6.53
CA PHE A 147 3.81 21.21 7.58
C PHE A 147 3.40 22.65 7.20
N GLY A 148 4.27 23.37 6.49
CA GLY A 148 3.95 24.70 5.94
C GLY A 148 2.85 24.69 4.87
N GLY A 149 2.54 23.53 4.30
CA GLY A 149 1.43 23.32 3.36
C GLY A 149 0.08 23.01 4.04
N LEU A 150 0.03 22.85 5.37
CA LEU A 150 -1.21 22.60 6.11
C LEU A 150 -2.03 23.88 6.29
N HIS A 151 -3.32 23.73 6.59
CA HIS A 151 -4.24 24.84 6.85
C HIS A 151 -3.63 25.95 7.74
N ARG A 152 -3.57 27.18 7.23
CA ARG A 152 -2.77 28.30 7.78
C ARG A 152 -2.81 28.48 9.30
N THR A 153 -3.96 28.23 9.92
CA THR A 153 -4.20 28.42 11.37
C THR A 153 -3.82 27.21 12.23
N VAL A 154 -3.11 26.21 11.70
CA VAL A 154 -2.40 25.21 12.50
C VAL A 154 -0.87 25.33 12.40
N GLN A 155 -0.36 26.20 11.53
CA GLN A 155 1.09 26.34 11.30
C GLN A 155 1.84 26.76 12.57
N GLN A 156 1.22 27.59 13.42
CA GLN A 156 1.76 27.96 14.73
C GLN A 156 1.81 26.81 15.76
N LEU A 157 1.26 25.63 15.44
CA LEU A 157 1.27 24.45 16.31
C LEU A 157 2.46 23.52 16.05
N GLU A 158 3.34 23.81 15.09
CA GLU A 158 4.43 22.90 14.69
C GLU A 158 5.31 22.46 15.87
N ALA A 159 5.80 23.41 16.67
CA ALA A 159 6.63 23.13 17.84
C ALA A 159 5.91 22.21 18.85
N ARG A 160 4.59 22.40 19.04
CA ARG A 160 3.76 21.52 19.88
C ARG A 160 3.58 20.14 19.25
N ALA A 161 3.35 20.05 17.94
CA ALA A 161 3.22 18.78 17.23
C ALA A 161 4.53 17.98 17.29
N ARG A 162 5.69 18.63 17.16
CA ARG A 162 7.02 18.01 17.33
C ARG A 162 7.21 17.44 18.74
N LYS A 163 6.84 18.18 19.80
CA LYS A 163 6.87 17.69 21.20
C LYS A 163 5.79 16.66 21.54
N GLN A 164 4.69 16.59 20.77
CA GLN A 164 3.63 15.58 20.92
C GLN A 164 3.84 14.30 20.09
N LEU A 165 4.82 14.28 19.19
CA LEU A 165 5.17 13.08 18.42
C LEU A 165 5.75 12.03 19.39
N GLY A 166 5.15 10.84 19.44
CA GLY A 166 5.54 9.82 20.42
C GLY A 166 4.92 10.01 21.81
N THR A 167 3.75 10.64 21.91
CA THR A 167 2.97 10.77 23.16
C THR A 167 1.67 9.99 23.06
N LEU A 168 1.24 9.35 24.15
CA LEU A 168 0.04 8.51 24.16
C LEU A 168 -1.24 9.35 24.08
N GLY A 169 -1.35 10.32 24.99
CA GLY A 169 -2.57 11.08 25.20
C GLY A 169 -3.51 10.51 26.25
N GLY A 170 -4.67 11.14 26.36
CA GLY A 170 -5.78 10.72 27.21
C GLY A 170 -6.99 10.26 26.42
N GLY A 171 -8.04 9.87 27.14
CA GLY A 171 -9.20 9.18 26.58
C GLY A 171 -8.96 7.67 26.50
N ASN A 172 -9.41 7.05 25.40
CA ASN A 172 -9.32 5.60 25.17
C ASN A 172 -7.97 5.15 24.59
N HIS A 173 -6.95 6.01 24.60
CA HIS A 173 -5.58 5.67 24.22
C HIS A 173 -4.89 4.96 25.38
N PHE A 174 -4.21 3.85 25.10
CA PHE A 174 -3.52 3.03 26.09
C PHE A 174 -2.24 2.42 25.51
N ILE A 175 -1.33 2.00 26.38
CA ILE A 175 -0.29 1.00 26.09
C ILE A 175 -0.56 -0.17 27.03
N GLU A 176 -0.62 -1.38 26.50
CA GLU A 176 -0.85 -2.59 27.28
C GLU A 176 0.27 -3.61 27.05
N LEU A 177 0.64 -4.31 28.14
CA LEU A 177 1.30 -5.60 28.07
C LEU A 177 0.23 -6.65 28.29
N CYS A 178 0.20 -7.66 27.44
CA CYS A 178 -0.78 -8.74 27.46
C CYS A 178 -0.10 -10.10 27.40
N LEU A 179 -0.78 -11.14 27.87
CA LEU A 179 -0.43 -12.55 27.67
C LEU A 179 -1.43 -13.18 26.72
N ASP A 180 -0.97 -13.97 25.75
CA ASP A 180 -1.85 -14.83 24.96
C ASP A 180 -2.14 -16.18 25.65
N GLU A 181 -2.91 -17.04 24.98
CA GLU A 181 -3.32 -18.36 25.47
C GLU A 181 -2.15 -19.36 25.59
N SER A 182 -0.95 -19.00 25.10
CA SER A 182 0.31 -19.74 25.30
C SER A 182 1.24 -19.05 26.31
N ASP A 183 0.71 -18.12 27.10
CA ASP A 183 1.46 -17.27 28.04
C ASP A 183 2.59 -16.45 27.38
N GLN A 184 2.53 -16.22 26.06
CA GLN A 184 3.52 -15.38 25.37
C GLN A 184 3.16 -13.90 25.53
N VAL A 185 4.17 -13.05 25.80
CA VAL A 185 3.97 -11.62 26.08
C VAL A 185 3.84 -10.83 24.78
N TRP A 186 2.81 -10.01 24.71
CA TRP A 186 2.53 -9.03 23.65
C TRP A 186 2.60 -7.61 24.18
N LEU A 187 3.11 -6.70 23.36
CA LEU A 187 2.96 -5.25 23.55
C LEU A 187 1.89 -4.73 22.60
N GLN A 188 0.97 -3.92 23.08
CA GLN A 188 -0.08 -3.30 22.28
C GLN A 188 -0.16 -1.81 22.60
N LEU A 189 -0.45 -0.97 21.60
CA LEU A 189 -0.74 0.44 21.85
C LEU A 189 -1.79 1.02 20.91
N HIS A 190 -2.56 1.93 21.48
CA HIS A 190 -3.67 2.64 20.86
C HIS A 190 -3.44 4.14 20.93
N SER A 191 -3.29 4.82 19.78
CA SER A 191 -3.27 6.28 19.70
C SER A 191 -3.45 6.79 18.28
N GLY A 192 -3.96 8.01 18.11
CA GLY A 192 -4.00 8.73 16.84
C GLY A 192 -3.08 9.95 16.73
N SER A 193 -3.60 10.96 16.04
CA SER A 193 -2.94 12.18 15.55
C SER A 193 -2.77 13.30 16.59
N ARG A 194 -3.11 13.05 17.85
CA ARG A 194 -2.93 13.99 18.97
C ARG A 194 -3.67 15.32 18.72
N ASN A 195 -3.19 16.43 19.29
CA ASN A 195 -3.91 17.72 19.17
C ASN A 195 -3.91 18.25 17.73
N ILE A 196 -2.88 17.96 16.92
CA ILE A 196 -2.76 18.53 15.57
C ILE A 196 -3.85 18.00 14.63
N GLY A 197 -4.14 16.69 14.63
CA GLY A 197 -5.25 16.16 13.81
C GLY A 197 -6.63 16.60 14.30
N LYS A 198 -6.83 16.77 15.62
CA LYS A 198 -8.05 17.39 16.18
C LYS A 198 -8.26 18.80 15.63
N GLU A 199 -7.23 19.63 15.67
CA GLU A 199 -7.28 21.02 15.19
C GLU A 199 -7.59 21.09 13.68
N LEU A 200 -6.94 20.23 12.88
CA LEU A 200 -7.22 20.09 11.46
C LEU A 200 -8.67 19.66 11.21
N ALA A 201 -9.14 18.61 11.87
CA ALA A 201 -10.51 18.12 11.74
C ALA A 201 -11.55 19.18 12.12
N GLU A 202 -11.40 19.84 13.27
CA GLU A 202 -12.37 20.85 13.73
C GLU A 202 -12.42 22.08 12.81
N ARG A 203 -11.31 22.45 12.16
CA ARG A 203 -11.26 23.53 11.17
C ARG A 203 -11.93 23.14 9.86
N HIS A 204 -11.65 21.94 9.35
CA HIS A 204 -12.29 21.42 8.14
C HIS A 204 -13.79 21.15 8.34
N VAL A 205 -14.22 20.70 9.52
CA VAL A 205 -15.65 20.65 9.89
C VAL A 205 -16.29 22.04 9.86
N ALA A 206 -15.62 23.07 10.38
CA ALA A 206 -16.13 24.44 10.35
C ALA A 206 -16.26 24.99 8.92
N ILE A 207 -15.29 24.69 8.04
CA ILE A 207 -15.35 25.06 6.61
C ILE A 207 -16.46 24.29 5.89
N ALA A 208 -16.56 22.97 6.07
CA ALA A 208 -17.61 22.17 5.44
C ALA A 208 -19.01 22.71 5.78
N LYS A 209 -19.23 23.16 7.03
CA LYS A 209 -20.48 23.79 7.46
C LYS A 209 -20.81 25.09 6.71
N THR A 210 -19.86 25.88 6.20
CA THR A 210 -20.21 27.12 5.49
C THR A 210 -20.65 26.90 4.04
N LEU A 211 -20.40 25.72 3.46
CA LEU A 211 -20.69 25.43 2.05
C LEU A 211 -22.21 25.36 1.76
N GLU A 212 -22.62 25.79 0.57
CA GLU A 212 -24.03 25.98 0.20
C GLU A 212 -24.83 24.67 0.19
N HIS A 213 -24.28 23.60 -0.40
CA HIS A 213 -24.94 22.28 -0.44
C HIS A 213 -25.17 21.68 0.94
N ASN A 214 -24.37 22.06 1.93
CA ASN A 214 -24.53 21.62 3.31
C ASN A 214 -25.57 22.44 4.10
N GLN A 215 -26.13 23.54 3.59
CA GLN A 215 -27.04 24.38 4.38
C GLN A 215 -28.41 23.73 4.67
N ARG A 216 -28.80 22.72 3.89
CA ARG A 216 -30.13 22.07 3.96
C ARG A 216 -30.12 20.63 4.49
N ILE A 217 -28.96 20.11 4.92
CA ILE A 217 -28.86 18.77 5.50
C ILE A 217 -29.41 18.77 6.94
N VAL A 218 -30.01 17.64 7.36
CA VAL A 218 -30.68 17.49 8.66
C VAL A 218 -29.74 17.75 9.84
N ASP A 219 -28.51 17.21 9.77
CA ASP A 219 -27.49 17.39 10.80
C ASP A 219 -26.25 18.06 10.20
N ARG A 220 -26.00 19.29 10.63
CA ARG A 220 -24.89 20.12 10.13
C ARG A 220 -23.53 19.63 10.63
N GLU A 221 -23.47 18.75 11.64
CA GLU A 221 -22.25 18.02 11.98
C GLU A 221 -21.87 16.99 10.91
N LEU A 222 -22.78 16.59 10.02
CA LEU A 222 -22.52 15.64 8.93
C LEU A 222 -22.15 16.31 7.60
N ALA A 223 -21.80 17.61 7.62
CA ALA A 223 -21.39 18.37 6.44
C ALA A 223 -20.25 17.67 5.66
N VAL A 224 -20.32 17.73 4.32
CA VAL A 224 -19.38 17.06 3.40
C VAL A 224 -18.60 18.04 2.52
N PHE A 225 -17.40 17.63 2.11
CA PHE A 225 -16.75 18.15 0.91
C PHE A 225 -17.11 17.28 -0.30
N LEU A 226 -17.14 17.87 -1.50
CA LEU A 226 -17.47 17.18 -2.75
C LEU A 226 -16.22 17.02 -3.63
N ALA A 227 -16.13 15.93 -4.37
CA ALA A 227 -15.02 15.63 -5.27
C ALA A 227 -14.79 16.74 -6.30
N GLY A 228 -13.53 16.95 -6.69
CA GLY A 228 -13.15 17.99 -7.65
C GLY A 228 -13.27 19.44 -7.15
N THR A 229 -13.49 19.66 -5.84
CA THR A 229 -13.52 21.01 -5.25
C THR A 229 -12.20 21.35 -4.55
N PRO A 230 -11.71 22.61 -4.61
CA PRO A 230 -10.49 23.01 -3.90
C PRO A 230 -10.55 22.79 -2.38
N GLN A 231 -11.76 22.79 -1.80
CA GLN A 231 -11.97 22.50 -0.39
C GLN A 231 -11.78 21.01 -0.05
N MET A 232 -12.16 20.10 -0.97
CA MET A 232 -11.86 18.68 -0.86
C MET A 232 -10.35 18.45 -0.94
N ASP A 233 -9.66 19.03 -1.91
CA ASP A 233 -8.20 18.88 -2.07
C ASP A 233 -7.44 19.38 -0.83
N ALA A 234 -7.84 20.53 -0.29
CA ALA A 234 -7.28 21.07 0.95
C ALA A 234 -7.56 20.20 2.19
N TYR A 235 -8.77 19.63 2.30
CA TYR A 235 -9.11 18.70 3.37
C TYR A 235 -8.27 17.41 3.27
N LEU A 236 -8.17 16.83 2.07
CA LEU A 236 -7.46 15.59 1.85
C LEU A 236 -5.95 15.74 2.11
N ASN A 237 -5.33 16.85 1.67
CA ASN A 237 -3.93 17.19 1.98
C ASN A 237 -3.64 17.08 3.50
N ASP A 238 -4.46 17.74 4.30
CA ASP A 238 -4.32 17.81 5.75
C ASP A 238 -4.67 16.47 6.42
N LEU A 239 -5.68 15.77 5.91
CA LEU A 239 -6.09 14.43 6.33
C LEU A 239 -4.94 13.43 6.18
N TRP A 240 -4.31 13.37 5.00
CA TRP A 240 -3.22 12.44 4.72
C TRP A 240 -1.99 12.74 5.57
N TRP A 241 -1.65 14.02 5.76
CA TRP A 241 -0.56 14.40 6.67
C TRP A 241 -0.86 14.00 8.12
N ALA A 242 -2.08 14.21 8.61
CA ALA A 242 -2.46 13.83 9.97
C ALA A 242 -2.53 12.30 10.18
N GLN A 243 -2.91 11.53 9.17
CA GLN A 243 -2.82 10.06 9.18
C GLN A 243 -1.36 9.59 9.23
N GLU A 244 -0.48 10.20 8.44
CA GLU A 244 0.96 9.92 8.49
C GLU A 244 1.55 10.30 9.86
N TYR A 245 1.18 11.45 10.43
CA TYR A 245 1.58 11.86 11.77
C TYR A 245 1.15 10.84 12.84
N ALA A 246 -0.11 10.36 12.81
CA ALA A 246 -0.61 9.34 13.72
C ALA A 246 0.18 8.03 13.60
N ALA A 247 0.43 7.59 12.36
CA ALA A 247 1.22 6.40 12.07
C ALA A 247 2.67 6.53 12.56
N ARG A 248 3.30 7.69 12.37
CA ARG A 248 4.64 8.01 12.89
C ARG A 248 4.67 8.05 14.42
N SER A 249 3.70 8.71 15.05
CA SER A 249 3.58 8.81 16.51
C SER A 249 3.48 7.43 17.18
N ARG A 250 2.63 6.53 16.66
CA ARG A 250 2.55 5.14 17.14
C ARG A 250 3.87 4.40 17.02
N ALA A 251 4.60 4.61 15.93
CA ALA A 251 5.86 3.92 15.69
C ALA A 251 7.00 4.43 16.61
N VAL A 252 7.01 5.73 16.91
CA VAL A 252 7.87 6.33 17.95
C VAL A 252 7.53 5.75 19.32
N MET A 253 6.24 5.69 19.68
CA MET A 253 5.80 5.09 20.95
C MET A 253 6.21 3.62 21.05
N MET A 254 6.00 2.80 20.02
CA MET A 254 6.41 1.40 20.08
C MET A 254 7.91 1.25 20.28
N ALA A 255 8.74 2.07 19.62
CA ALA A 255 10.19 2.04 19.83
C ALA A 255 10.58 2.43 21.27
N LEU A 256 9.89 3.41 21.87
CA LEU A 256 10.09 3.82 23.27
C LEU A 256 9.64 2.74 24.26
N VAL A 257 8.46 2.14 24.06
CA VAL A 257 7.92 1.03 24.89
C VAL A 257 8.83 -0.19 24.80
N VAL A 258 9.28 -0.56 23.60
CA VAL A 258 10.20 -1.69 23.38
C VAL A 258 11.55 -1.45 24.05
N GLN A 259 12.07 -0.23 24.02
CA GLN A 259 13.29 0.11 24.76
C GLN A 259 13.06 0.03 26.28
N ALA A 260 11.95 0.56 26.79
CA ALA A 260 11.59 0.44 28.20
C ALA A 260 11.45 -1.02 28.66
N VAL A 261 10.84 -1.88 27.84
CA VAL A 261 10.76 -3.33 28.12
C VAL A 261 12.15 -3.95 28.13
N ARG A 262 13.00 -3.71 27.12
CA ARG A 262 14.40 -4.20 27.09
C ARG A 262 15.20 -3.75 28.32
N ASP A 263 15.11 -2.49 28.69
CA ASP A 263 15.81 -1.91 29.84
C ASP A 263 15.31 -2.47 31.20
N SER A 264 14.19 -3.20 31.19
CA SER A 264 13.68 -3.92 32.36
C SER A 264 14.22 -5.35 32.48
N PHE A 265 14.89 -5.87 31.44
CA PHE A 265 15.48 -7.21 31.39
C PHE A 265 16.94 -7.16 30.85
N PRO A 266 17.87 -6.45 31.52
CA PRO A 266 19.20 -6.14 30.97
C PRO A 266 20.08 -7.37 30.72
N GLU A 267 19.80 -8.50 31.35
CA GLU A 267 20.55 -9.76 31.22
C GLU A 267 19.99 -10.70 30.13
N ARG A 268 18.93 -10.30 29.42
CA ARG A 268 18.23 -11.14 28.43
C ARG A 268 18.12 -10.46 27.08
N GLU A 269 18.42 -11.19 26.02
CA GLU A 269 18.09 -10.75 24.66
C GLU A 269 16.60 -11.00 24.40
N ILE A 270 15.85 -9.92 24.18
CA ILE A 270 14.42 -9.98 23.84
C ILE A 270 14.25 -9.68 22.35
N THR A 271 13.73 -10.67 21.63
CA THR A 271 13.29 -10.50 20.25
C THR A 271 11.80 -10.13 20.23
N PHE A 272 11.39 -9.53 19.11
CA PHE A 272 10.06 -9.00 18.89
C PHE A 272 9.66 -9.41 17.48
N ASP A 273 8.43 -9.90 17.30
CA ASP A 273 7.91 -10.31 16.00
C ASP A 273 8.04 -9.16 15.00
N GLU A 274 8.53 -9.47 13.81
CA GLU A 274 8.73 -8.45 12.79
C GLU A 274 7.38 -7.97 12.24
N GLY A 275 7.12 -6.68 12.43
CA GLY A 275 5.93 -6.03 11.88
C GLY A 275 6.01 -5.87 10.35
N VAL A 276 4.95 -5.26 9.81
CA VAL A 276 4.82 -4.69 8.44
C VAL A 276 5.85 -5.18 7.41
N ASN A 277 5.51 -6.28 6.79
CA ASN A 277 6.31 -7.01 5.82
C ASN A 277 6.62 -6.17 4.56
N CYS A 278 7.74 -6.39 3.86
CA CYS A 278 7.82 -6.16 2.40
C CYS A 278 9.11 -6.65 1.69
N PHE A 279 9.50 -6.01 0.58
CA PHE A 279 10.55 -6.41 -0.36
C PHE A 279 11.93 -5.82 -0.05
N ALA A 280 13.00 -6.59 -0.23
CA ALA A 280 14.37 -6.08 -0.19
C ALA A 280 14.62 -5.01 -1.28
N GLY A 281 15.53 -4.07 -1.00
CA GLY A 281 15.69 -2.82 -1.75
C GLY A 281 16.05 -2.93 -3.23
N GLU A 282 16.67 -4.04 -3.63
CA GLU A 282 16.99 -4.41 -5.01
C GLU A 282 15.76 -4.80 -5.83
N THR A 283 14.64 -5.15 -5.19
CA THR A 283 13.42 -5.58 -5.87
C THR A 283 12.90 -4.47 -6.75
N ARG A 284 12.80 -4.71 -8.06
CA ARG A 284 12.46 -3.64 -9.02
C ARG A 284 10.95 -3.50 -9.21
N VAL A 285 10.47 -2.27 -9.19
CA VAL A 285 9.06 -1.89 -9.32
C VAL A 285 8.81 -1.23 -10.67
N LEU A 286 7.66 -1.53 -11.28
CA LEU A 286 7.21 -0.91 -12.52
C LEU A 286 6.48 0.40 -12.24
N THR A 287 7.05 1.52 -12.71
CA THR A 287 6.49 2.87 -12.61
C THR A 287 6.21 3.46 -14.00
N GLY A 288 5.43 4.53 -14.06
CA GLY A 288 5.14 5.26 -15.30
C GLY A 288 6.37 5.87 -15.98
N ALA A 289 7.47 6.02 -15.23
CA ALA A 289 8.76 6.54 -15.70
C ALA A 289 9.79 5.43 -16.06
N GLY A 290 9.49 4.15 -15.77
CA GLY A 290 10.41 3.04 -16.02
C GLY A 290 10.40 1.97 -14.92
N ILE A 291 11.49 1.19 -14.84
CA ILE A 291 11.65 0.09 -13.89
C ILE A 291 12.86 0.36 -12.99
N PHE A 292 12.63 0.60 -11.71
CA PHE A 292 13.66 1.02 -10.75
C PHE A 292 13.69 0.11 -9.51
N PRO A 293 14.85 -0.12 -8.88
CA PRO A 293 14.92 -0.72 -7.55
C PRO A 293 14.03 0.05 -6.56
N ILE A 294 13.27 -0.67 -5.74
CA ILE A 294 12.30 -0.07 -4.83
C ILE A 294 12.95 0.87 -3.79
N ALA A 295 14.22 0.64 -3.47
CA ALA A 295 15.01 1.52 -2.60
C ALA A 295 15.22 2.93 -3.18
N GLU A 296 15.40 3.05 -4.50
CA GLU A 296 15.62 4.35 -5.18
C GLU A 296 14.33 5.19 -5.23
N LEU A 297 13.16 4.53 -5.10
CA LEU A 297 11.85 5.16 -5.13
C LEU A 297 11.37 5.62 -3.74
N ALA A 298 12.06 5.22 -2.67
CA ALA A 298 11.64 5.46 -1.29
C ALA A 298 11.55 6.95 -0.94
N GLY A 299 10.46 7.34 -0.28
CA GLY A 299 10.17 8.73 0.11
C GLY A 299 9.53 9.57 -1.00
N GLY A 300 9.42 9.05 -2.23
CA GLY A 300 8.74 9.70 -3.35
C GLY A 300 7.32 9.17 -3.61
N ILE A 301 6.52 9.97 -4.33
CA ILE A 301 5.23 9.55 -4.90
C ILE A 301 5.44 9.22 -6.37
N HIS A 302 5.05 8.02 -6.79
CA HIS A 302 5.28 7.48 -8.13
C HIS A 302 3.99 6.97 -8.75
N GLU A 303 3.89 7.02 -10.08
CA GLU A 303 2.80 6.36 -10.82
C GLU A 303 3.10 4.87 -10.92
N LEU A 304 2.33 4.04 -10.23
CA LEU A 304 2.52 2.59 -10.15
C LEU A 304 1.44 1.86 -10.93
N LEU A 305 1.81 0.77 -11.61
CA LEU A 305 0.84 -0.07 -12.30
C LEU A 305 0.10 -0.98 -11.31
N THR A 306 -1.23 -1.04 -11.43
CA THR A 306 -2.11 -1.75 -10.49
C THR A 306 -3.05 -2.76 -11.20
N THR A 307 -3.93 -3.41 -10.43
CA THR A 307 -4.99 -4.30 -10.93
C THR A 307 -5.79 -3.67 -12.08
N GLY A 308 -6.00 -4.42 -13.16
CA GLY A 308 -6.75 -3.95 -14.33
C GLY A 308 -5.95 -3.04 -15.28
N GLY A 309 -4.64 -2.91 -15.08
CA GLY A 309 -3.77 -2.12 -15.98
C GLY A 309 -3.84 -0.61 -15.76
N ARG A 310 -4.36 -0.17 -14.61
CA ARG A 310 -4.48 1.25 -14.24
C ARG A 310 -3.23 1.75 -13.54
N TRP A 311 -2.81 2.97 -13.88
CA TRP A 311 -1.73 3.70 -13.20
C TRP A 311 -2.31 4.51 -12.03
N VAL A 312 -1.71 4.41 -10.85
CA VAL A 312 -2.14 5.12 -9.63
C VAL A 312 -0.93 5.79 -8.99
N LYS A 313 -1.06 7.06 -8.59
CA LYS A 313 -0.02 7.78 -7.83
C LYS A 313 -0.01 7.30 -6.38
N ALA A 314 1.11 6.74 -5.94
CA ALA A 314 1.26 6.18 -4.61
C ALA A 314 2.67 6.42 -4.05
N PRO A 315 2.83 6.65 -2.73
CA PRO A 315 4.14 6.72 -2.10
C PRO A 315 4.80 5.34 -2.00
N ILE A 316 6.12 5.30 -2.14
CA ILE A 316 6.95 4.14 -1.77
C ILE A 316 7.69 4.47 -0.47
N MET A 317 7.69 3.52 0.46
CA MET A 317 8.26 3.62 1.80
C MET A 317 9.16 2.39 2.07
N SER A 318 10.15 2.56 2.93
CA SER A 318 11.37 1.77 3.25
C SER A 318 11.35 0.90 4.54
N PHE A 319 10.24 0.20 4.86
CA PHE A 319 9.81 -0.58 6.07
C PHE A 319 10.79 -1.17 7.13
N GLY A 320 11.91 -0.52 7.40
CA GLY A 320 12.94 -0.91 8.36
C GLY A 320 13.75 -2.12 7.93
N LYS A 321 14.65 -2.54 8.82
CA LYS A 321 15.39 -3.79 8.62
C LYS A 321 14.55 -4.98 9.06
N GLN A 322 14.51 -6.04 8.26
CA GLN A 322 13.71 -7.26 8.43
C GLN A 322 14.44 -8.48 7.90
N ARG A 323 14.12 -9.66 8.44
CA ARG A 323 14.54 -10.95 7.91
C ARG A 323 13.82 -11.24 6.58
N VAL A 324 14.59 -11.53 5.54
CA VAL A 324 14.04 -11.79 4.19
C VAL A 324 14.00 -13.28 3.85
N TYR A 325 13.07 -13.63 2.95
CA TYR A 325 12.97 -14.92 2.29
C TYR A 325 13.33 -14.75 0.82
N GLU A 326 13.98 -15.76 0.25
CA GLU A 326 14.18 -15.88 -1.19
C GLU A 326 13.00 -16.63 -1.82
N VAL A 327 12.22 -15.90 -2.62
CA VAL A 327 11.12 -16.47 -3.40
C VAL A 327 11.61 -16.67 -4.83
N THR A 328 12.01 -17.89 -5.16
CA THR A 328 12.37 -18.24 -6.53
C THR A 328 11.09 -18.45 -7.35
N VAL A 329 10.93 -17.68 -8.43
CA VAL A 329 9.80 -17.79 -9.35
C VAL A 329 10.30 -18.06 -10.77
N GLY A 330 9.61 -18.95 -11.48
CA GLY A 330 10.03 -19.43 -12.80
C GLY A 330 8.97 -19.24 -13.89
N ARG A 331 9.44 -18.91 -15.10
CA ARG A 331 8.64 -18.72 -16.31
C ARG A 331 9.45 -19.17 -17.53
N TYR A 332 8.99 -20.20 -18.24
CA TYR A 332 9.60 -20.67 -19.50
C TYR A 332 11.09 -21.09 -19.49
N GLY A 333 11.61 -21.51 -18.34
CA GLY A 333 13.04 -21.86 -18.17
C GLY A 333 13.92 -20.68 -17.78
N GLU A 334 13.32 -19.50 -17.61
CA GLU A 334 13.87 -18.37 -16.87
C GLU A 334 13.42 -18.50 -15.41
N GLU A 335 14.32 -18.20 -14.48
CA GLU A 335 14.03 -18.11 -13.06
C GLU A 335 14.60 -16.80 -12.52
N LYS A 336 13.94 -16.26 -11.50
CA LYS A 336 14.38 -15.08 -10.78
C LYS A 336 14.08 -15.27 -9.29
N VAL A 337 14.94 -14.71 -8.46
CA VAL A 337 14.74 -14.62 -7.02
C VAL A 337 14.12 -13.26 -6.72
N ILE A 338 13.12 -13.22 -5.84
CA ILE A 338 12.56 -11.98 -5.28
C ILE A 338 12.67 -12.09 -3.77
N ARG A 339 13.34 -11.13 -3.14
CA ARG A 339 13.58 -11.14 -1.70
C ARG A 339 12.52 -10.34 -0.98
N ALA A 340 11.75 -11.00 -0.13
CA ALA A 340 10.58 -10.46 0.55
C ALA A 340 10.43 -11.07 1.94
N THR A 341 9.88 -10.33 2.90
CA THR A 341 9.75 -10.81 4.28
C THR A 341 8.52 -11.69 4.47
N GLY A 342 8.48 -12.42 5.59
CA GLY A 342 7.62 -13.60 5.77
C GLY A 342 6.14 -13.40 5.50
N ASN A 343 5.52 -12.33 6.02
CA ASN A 343 4.08 -12.11 5.84
C ASN A 343 3.73 -11.16 4.66
N HIS A 344 4.66 -10.91 3.72
CA HIS A 344 4.39 -10.05 2.54
C HIS A 344 3.34 -10.69 1.61
N ARG A 345 2.39 -9.90 1.09
CA ARG A 345 1.17 -10.41 0.43
C ARG A 345 1.29 -10.50 -1.10
N TRP A 346 1.12 -11.71 -1.62
CA TRP A 346 1.17 -12.07 -3.03
C TRP A 346 -0.23 -12.39 -3.57
N LEU A 347 -0.59 -11.77 -4.69
CA LEU A 347 -1.82 -12.09 -5.42
C LEU A 347 -1.59 -13.32 -6.30
N LEU A 348 -2.55 -14.25 -6.32
CA LEU A 348 -2.50 -15.53 -7.02
C LEU A 348 -3.56 -15.62 -8.11
N ARG A 349 -3.30 -16.43 -9.15
CA ARG A 349 -4.30 -16.83 -10.14
C ARG A 349 -4.96 -18.14 -9.73
N ALA A 350 -6.16 -18.03 -9.15
CA ALA A 350 -7.03 -19.16 -8.85
C ALA A 350 -7.21 -20.10 -10.08
N LYS A 351 -7.10 -21.42 -9.85
CA LYS A 351 -7.31 -22.46 -10.88
C LYS A 351 -8.79 -22.87 -11.02
N VAL A 352 -9.58 -22.64 -9.97
CA VAL A 352 -11.01 -22.99 -9.82
C VAL A 352 -11.67 -21.97 -8.89
N ALA A 353 -13.01 -21.90 -8.87
CA ALA A 353 -13.79 -20.89 -8.13
C ALA A 353 -13.63 -20.86 -6.59
N HIS A 354 -12.88 -21.81 -6.01
CA HIS A 354 -12.59 -21.90 -4.58
C HIS A 354 -11.08 -22.10 -4.27
N ALA A 355 -10.20 -21.76 -5.20
CA ALA A 355 -8.76 -21.79 -4.96
C ALA A 355 -8.26 -20.47 -4.33
N ARG A 356 -7.18 -20.55 -3.54
CA ARG A 356 -6.48 -19.39 -2.98
C ARG A 356 -6.17 -18.36 -4.07
N ASP A 357 -6.60 -17.13 -3.84
CA ASP A 357 -6.35 -15.93 -4.63
C ASP A 357 -5.30 -15.00 -3.98
N GLU A 358 -4.93 -15.25 -2.72
CA GLU A 358 -3.85 -14.60 -2.01
C GLU A 358 -3.01 -15.60 -1.19
N ALA A 359 -1.75 -15.27 -0.95
CA ALA A 359 -0.85 -15.93 -0.01
C ALA A 359 0.15 -14.93 0.57
N THR A 360 0.60 -15.14 1.80
CA THR A 360 1.81 -14.46 2.28
C THR A 360 3.08 -15.18 1.77
N THR A 361 4.27 -14.57 1.86
CA THR A 361 5.53 -15.20 1.42
C THR A 361 5.75 -16.57 2.04
N GLN A 362 5.65 -16.68 3.38
CA GLN A 362 5.78 -17.95 4.10
C GLN A 362 4.66 -18.98 3.77
N ASP A 363 3.49 -18.50 3.30
CA ASP A 363 2.37 -19.35 2.90
C ASP A 363 2.36 -19.66 1.39
N LEU A 364 3.31 -19.14 0.59
CA LEU A 364 3.46 -19.48 -0.82
C LEU A 364 3.89 -20.93 -0.97
N ARG A 365 3.29 -21.63 -1.93
CA ARG A 365 3.57 -23.05 -2.19
C ARG A 365 4.20 -23.21 -3.57
N VAL A 366 5.12 -24.17 -3.68
CA VAL A 366 5.69 -24.55 -4.98
C VAL A 366 4.56 -24.93 -5.95
N GLY A 367 4.52 -24.28 -7.12
CA GLY A 367 3.45 -24.43 -8.10
C GLY A 367 2.28 -23.44 -7.98
N ASP A 368 2.26 -22.55 -6.97
CA ASP A 368 1.37 -21.39 -6.94
C ASP A 368 1.69 -20.45 -8.11
N ARG A 369 0.65 -19.90 -8.74
CA ARG A 369 0.77 -19.02 -9.92
C ARG A 369 0.50 -17.60 -9.51
N LEU A 370 1.50 -16.73 -9.64
CA LEU A 370 1.36 -15.32 -9.29
C LEU A 370 0.45 -14.60 -10.30
N ALA A 371 -0.31 -13.63 -9.79
CA ALA A 371 -1.06 -12.67 -10.58
C ALA A 371 -0.10 -11.78 -11.40
N TYR A 372 -0.65 -11.15 -12.43
CA TYR A 372 0.11 -10.25 -13.30
C TYR A 372 -0.74 -9.09 -13.79
N ALA A 373 -0.09 -7.97 -14.11
CA ALA A 373 -0.72 -6.80 -14.71
C ALA A 373 0.16 -6.21 -15.83
N PHE A 374 -0.50 -5.82 -16.90
CA PHE A 374 0.08 -5.06 -18.02
C PHE A 374 -0.70 -3.75 -18.12
N PRO A 375 -0.07 -2.63 -18.51
CA PRO A 375 -0.82 -1.41 -18.82
C PRO A 375 -1.87 -1.65 -19.90
N ALA A 376 -2.91 -0.82 -19.93
CA ALA A 376 -3.89 -0.86 -21.00
C ALA A 376 -3.20 -0.76 -22.37
N ARG A 377 -3.38 -1.80 -23.21
CA ARG A 377 -2.81 -1.85 -24.55
C ARG A 377 -3.40 -0.74 -25.41
N VAL A 378 -2.55 0.10 -26.01
CA VAL A 378 -2.96 1.06 -27.03
C VAL A 378 -3.07 0.31 -28.37
N SER A 379 -4.29 0.05 -28.84
CA SER A 379 -4.53 -0.69 -30.10
C SER A 379 -4.65 0.25 -31.30
N GLY A 380 -4.22 -0.19 -32.49
CA GLY A 380 -4.37 0.59 -33.72
C GLY A 380 -3.35 1.73 -33.84
N MET A 381 -2.23 1.63 -33.12
CA MET A 381 -1.12 2.57 -33.24
C MET A 381 -0.51 2.49 -34.64
N LYS A 382 -0.52 3.62 -35.35
CA LYS A 382 0.21 3.77 -36.60
C LYS A 382 1.64 4.18 -36.28
N VAL A 383 2.60 3.51 -36.92
CA VAL A 383 4.01 3.88 -36.83
C VAL A 383 4.27 5.14 -37.66
N ASP A 384 4.85 6.18 -37.05
CA ASP A 384 5.27 7.38 -37.79
C ASP A 384 6.67 7.18 -38.41
N ARG A 385 6.95 7.92 -39.49
CA ARG A 385 8.21 7.74 -40.24
C ARG A 385 9.46 8.10 -39.43
N ALA A 386 9.41 9.16 -38.63
CA ALA A 386 10.57 9.67 -37.90
C ALA A 386 10.97 8.75 -36.74
N SER A 387 9.99 8.19 -36.01
CA SER A 387 10.28 7.23 -34.94
C SER A 387 10.81 5.90 -35.48
N VAL A 388 10.27 5.40 -36.61
CA VAL A 388 10.83 4.21 -37.29
C VAL A 388 12.27 4.46 -37.73
N ALA A 389 12.54 5.59 -38.37
CA ALA A 389 13.90 5.97 -38.77
C ALA A 389 14.87 6.07 -37.57
N ARG A 390 14.41 6.64 -36.44
CA ARG A 390 15.18 6.70 -35.19
C ARG A 390 15.44 5.32 -34.59
N GLY A 391 14.45 4.43 -34.60
CA GLY A 391 14.58 3.05 -34.15
C GLY A 391 15.60 2.25 -34.97
N PHE A 392 15.54 2.39 -36.30
CA PHE A 392 16.51 1.75 -37.19
C PHE A 392 17.94 2.29 -36.98
N VAL A 393 18.10 3.61 -36.83
CA VAL A 393 19.40 4.21 -36.46
C VAL A 393 19.90 3.72 -35.11
N PHE A 394 19.02 3.45 -34.14
CA PHE A 394 19.41 2.85 -32.87
C PHE A 394 19.99 1.44 -33.03
N GLY A 395 19.46 0.62 -33.95
CA GLY A 395 20.05 -0.66 -34.35
C GLY A 395 21.29 -0.47 -35.22
N ASP A 396 21.10 -0.51 -36.54
CA ASP A 396 22.16 -0.54 -37.57
C ASP A 396 22.89 0.79 -37.79
N GLY A 397 22.53 1.85 -37.05
CA GLY A 397 23.27 3.10 -37.10
C GLY A 397 24.58 3.10 -36.30
N SER A 398 25.45 4.07 -36.58
CA SER A 398 26.68 4.31 -35.81
C SER A 398 26.98 5.80 -35.63
N LEU A 399 27.84 6.14 -34.66
CA LEU A 399 28.28 7.51 -34.43
C LEU A 399 29.39 7.92 -35.41
N CYS A 400 29.37 9.18 -35.83
CA CYS A 400 30.30 9.76 -36.80
C CYS A 400 31.30 10.72 -36.14
N GLY A 401 32.55 10.69 -36.60
CA GLY A 401 33.59 11.66 -36.23
C GLY A 401 33.81 11.75 -34.72
N LYS A 402 33.73 12.96 -34.15
CA LYS A 402 33.83 13.23 -32.70
C LYS A 402 32.54 12.85 -31.92
N GLN A 403 31.81 11.83 -32.38
CA GLN A 403 30.52 11.37 -31.79
C GLN A 403 29.38 12.42 -31.78
N THR A 404 29.49 13.49 -32.58
CA THR A 404 28.51 14.61 -32.59
C THR A 404 27.30 14.39 -33.51
N ARG A 405 27.29 13.31 -34.30
CA ARG A 405 26.21 12.93 -35.22
C ARG A 405 26.12 11.41 -35.33
N ALA A 406 24.96 10.90 -35.72
CA ALA A 406 24.75 9.52 -36.12
C ALA A 406 24.59 9.39 -37.65
N ARG A 407 24.77 8.16 -38.14
CA ARG A 407 24.45 7.70 -39.51
C ARG A 407 23.62 6.43 -39.44
N ALA A 408 22.75 6.22 -40.43
CA ALA A 408 22.12 4.94 -40.72
C ALA A 408 22.99 4.16 -41.71
N ILE A 409 23.09 2.85 -41.54
CA ILE A 409 23.76 1.93 -42.48
C ILE A 409 22.70 0.91 -42.92
N PHE A 410 22.63 0.66 -44.22
CA PHE A 410 21.69 -0.30 -44.84
C PHE A 410 22.52 -1.34 -45.57
N CYS A 411 22.37 -2.62 -45.23
CA CYS A 411 23.20 -3.72 -45.72
C CYS A 411 22.37 -4.70 -46.56
N GLY A 412 22.23 -4.39 -47.86
CA GLY A 412 21.46 -5.18 -48.82
C GLY A 412 19.95 -4.93 -48.80
N ASP A 413 19.25 -5.62 -49.70
CA ASP A 413 17.88 -5.31 -50.14
C ASP A 413 16.84 -5.23 -49.00
N LYS A 414 17.01 -6.04 -47.94
CA LYS A 414 16.14 -6.06 -46.74
C LYS A 414 16.11 -4.73 -46.01
N ASP A 415 17.26 -4.06 -45.93
CA ASP A 415 17.39 -2.78 -45.24
C ASP A 415 17.03 -1.63 -46.19
N GLU A 416 17.38 -1.75 -47.47
CA GLU A 416 17.04 -0.73 -48.48
C GLU A 416 15.54 -0.47 -48.60
N SER A 417 14.69 -1.47 -48.34
CA SER A 417 13.23 -1.29 -48.29
C SER A 417 12.77 -0.29 -47.21
N LEU A 418 13.64 0.07 -46.26
CA LEU A 418 13.37 1.06 -45.22
C LEU A 418 13.75 2.49 -45.60
N LEU A 419 14.44 2.72 -46.73
CA LEU A 419 14.81 4.06 -47.20
C LEU A 419 13.63 5.06 -47.28
N PRO A 420 12.38 4.68 -47.64
CA PRO A 420 11.23 5.60 -47.62
C PRO A 420 10.89 6.20 -46.25
N TYR A 421 11.31 5.57 -45.15
CA TYR A 421 11.16 6.12 -43.80
C TYR A 421 12.13 7.28 -43.51
N PHE A 422 13.19 7.44 -44.31
CA PHE A 422 14.22 8.46 -44.16
C PHE A 422 14.06 9.68 -45.09
N GLU A 423 13.09 9.64 -46.02
CA GLU A 423 12.77 10.75 -46.92
C GLU A 423 12.49 12.05 -46.16
N GLY A 424 13.22 13.11 -46.47
CA GLY A 424 13.08 14.42 -45.83
C GLY A 424 13.67 14.54 -44.42
N LEU A 425 14.20 13.47 -43.81
CA LEU A 425 14.79 13.49 -42.47
C LEU A 425 16.28 13.86 -42.45
N THR A 426 16.95 13.93 -43.61
CA THR A 426 18.32 14.43 -43.73
C THR A 426 18.54 15.14 -45.07
N THR A 427 19.44 16.11 -45.06
CA THR A 427 19.91 16.86 -46.24
C THR A 427 21.25 16.37 -46.79
N ASN A 428 21.86 15.35 -46.17
CA ASN A 428 23.19 14.87 -46.54
C ASN A 428 23.15 13.69 -47.51
N CYS A 429 24.13 13.63 -48.43
CA CYS A 429 24.22 12.59 -49.45
C CYS A 429 24.14 11.17 -48.88
N VAL A 430 23.31 10.35 -49.52
CA VAL A 430 23.46 8.89 -49.52
C VAL A 430 24.84 8.58 -50.09
N ARG A 431 25.66 7.85 -49.34
CA ARG A 431 26.88 7.25 -49.89
C ARG A 431 26.57 5.80 -50.24
N ASP A 432 26.67 5.50 -51.51
CA ASP A 432 26.46 4.17 -52.07
C ASP A 432 27.82 3.47 -52.22
N TYR A 433 27.94 2.29 -51.63
CA TYR A 433 29.12 1.43 -51.68
C TYR A 433 28.79 0.06 -52.30
N GLY A 434 27.77 0.01 -53.19
CA GLY A 434 27.26 -1.23 -53.77
C GLY A 434 26.21 -1.86 -52.87
N SER A 435 26.57 -2.93 -52.16
CA SER A 435 25.65 -3.62 -51.24
C SER A 435 25.43 -2.92 -49.89
N VAL A 436 26.01 -1.72 -49.71
CA VAL A 436 25.89 -0.93 -48.48
C VAL A 436 25.58 0.52 -48.82
N LYS A 437 24.48 1.04 -48.28
CA LYS A 437 24.11 2.47 -48.37
C LYS A 437 24.23 3.14 -47.00
N VAL A 438 24.68 4.38 -46.98
CA VAL A 438 24.93 5.13 -45.73
C VAL A 438 24.29 6.52 -45.80
N LEU A 439 23.35 6.78 -44.90
CA LEU A 439 22.72 8.11 -44.73
C LEU A 439 23.32 8.78 -43.49
N ASN A 440 23.76 10.03 -43.63
CA ASN A 440 24.48 10.76 -42.57
C ASN A 440 23.67 11.95 -42.03
N GLY A 441 24.09 12.48 -40.88
CA GLY A 441 23.64 13.78 -40.37
C GLY A 441 22.58 13.74 -39.26
N PHE A 442 22.15 12.55 -38.85
CA PHE A 442 21.20 12.39 -37.76
C PHE A 442 21.79 12.87 -36.42
N PRO A 443 20.95 13.27 -35.46
CA PRO A 443 21.40 13.63 -34.12
C PRO A 443 22.09 12.45 -33.41
N ALA A 444 23.07 12.71 -32.54
CA ALA A 444 23.85 11.66 -31.87
C ALA A 444 22.99 10.85 -30.89
N GLU A 445 22.03 11.51 -30.24
CA GLU A 445 21.05 10.96 -29.31
C GLU A 445 20.08 9.93 -29.95
N TRP A 446 20.11 9.76 -31.28
CA TRP A 446 19.42 8.65 -31.95
C TRP A 446 20.08 7.29 -31.69
N LYS A 447 21.33 7.26 -31.21
CA LYS A 447 21.96 6.05 -30.64
C LYS A 447 21.65 5.81 -29.16
N THR A 448 20.74 6.60 -28.57
CA THR A 448 20.19 6.38 -27.23
C THR A 448 18.70 6.05 -27.33
N ALA A 449 18.26 5.04 -26.59
CA ALA A 449 16.85 4.69 -26.48
C ALA A 449 16.02 5.88 -25.93
N PRO A 450 14.77 6.07 -26.36
CA PRO A 450 13.89 7.07 -25.77
C PRO A 450 13.60 6.76 -24.29
N VAL A 451 13.23 7.79 -23.53
CA VAL A 451 12.73 7.61 -22.15
C VAL A 451 11.35 6.96 -22.21
N ALA A 452 11.09 6.01 -21.31
CA ALA A 452 9.77 5.40 -21.19
C ALA A 452 8.74 6.44 -20.74
N THR A 453 7.66 6.57 -21.51
CA THR A 453 6.55 7.48 -21.22
C THR A 453 5.26 6.93 -21.81
N SER A 454 4.16 7.08 -21.06
CA SER A 454 2.80 6.77 -21.51
C SER A 454 2.17 7.91 -22.33
N SER A 455 2.77 9.11 -22.34
CA SER A 455 2.20 10.31 -22.99
C SER A 455 2.25 10.29 -24.52
N HIS A 456 3.21 9.55 -25.10
CA HIS A 456 3.42 9.44 -26.55
C HIS A 456 3.70 7.98 -26.95
N PRO A 457 2.69 7.09 -26.84
CA PRO A 457 2.87 5.66 -27.04
C PRO A 457 3.17 5.30 -28.51
N ASP A 458 2.70 6.13 -29.44
CA ASP A 458 2.96 6.06 -30.88
C ASP A 458 4.44 6.26 -31.23
N ILE A 459 5.11 7.24 -30.62
CA ILE A 459 6.55 7.48 -30.77
C ILE A 459 7.36 6.26 -30.27
N VAL A 460 6.98 5.72 -29.11
CA VAL A 460 7.63 4.52 -28.55
C VAL A 460 7.39 3.31 -29.45
N TYR A 461 6.17 3.11 -29.94
CA TYR A 461 5.81 2.00 -30.83
C TYR A 461 6.52 2.07 -32.19
N GLY A 462 6.60 3.26 -32.79
CA GLY A 462 7.36 3.51 -34.02
C GLY A 462 8.86 3.27 -33.83
N TRP A 463 9.43 3.70 -32.69
CA TRP A 463 10.83 3.42 -32.36
C TRP A 463 11.10 1.93 -32.18
N LEU A 464 10.22 1.21 -31.47
CA LEU A 464 10.31 -0.24 -31.29
C LEU A 464 10.20 -0.97 -32.64
N ALA A 465 9.29 -0.56 -33.52
CA ALA A 465 9.12 -1.11 -34.86
C ALA A 465 10.37 -0.88 -35.74
N GLY A 466 10.95 0.31 -35.68
CA GLY A 466 12.20 0.65 -36.37
C GLY A 466 13.39 -0.17 -35.88
N TYR A 467 13.54 -0.34 -34.56
CA TYR A 467 14.62 -1.14 -34.01
C TYR A 467 14.43 -2.64 -34.30
N PHE A 468 13.18 -3.11 -34.33
CA PHE A 468 12.83 -4.46 -34.76
C PHE A 468 13.09 -4.70 -36.26
N ALA A 469 13.02 -3.69 -37.11
CA ALA A 469 13.34 -3.82 -38.53
C ALA A 469 14.83 -4.09 -38.78
N ALA A 470 15.70 -3.46 -37.99
CA ALA A 470 17.14 -3.70 -37.94
C ALA A 470 17.45 -5.10 -37.38
N ASP A 471 17.34 -5.25 -36.05
CA ASP A 471 17.88 -6.36 -35.26
C ASP A 471 16.87 -7.52 -35.02
N GLY A 472 15.64 -7.40 -35.51
CA GLY A 472 14.55 -8.36 -35.29
C GLY A 472 14.39 -9.43 -36.37
N ASP A 473 13.74 -10.53 -36.00
CA ASP A 473 13.28 -11.59 -36.90
C ASP A 473 11.89 -12.09 -36.46
N VAL A 474 11.12 -12.55 -37.44
CA VAL A 474 9.86 -13.27 -37.22
C VAL A 474 10.03 -14.71 -37.67
N ASP A 475 9.97 -15.66 -36.73
CA ASP A 475 10.21 -17.07 -37.04
C ASP A 475 9.10 -17.69 -37.93
N LYS A 476 9.33 -18.92 -38.39
CA LYS A 476 8.38 -19.68 -39.23
C LYS A 476 7.02 -19.98 -38.56
N SER A 477 6.89 -19.74 -37.26
CA SER A 477 5.62 -19.84 -36.51
C SER A 477 4.95 -18.48 -36.28
N GLY A 478 5.54 -17.39 -36.79
CA GLY A 478 5.08 -16.02 -36.62
C GLY A 478 5.40 -15.43 -35.25
N ARG A 479 6.45 -15.91 -34.57
CA ARG A 479 6.91 -15.35 -33.29
C ARG A 479 7.95 -14.25 -33.54
N PRO A 480 7.70 -13.01 -33.09
CA PRO A 480 8.68 -11.94 -33.15
C PRO A 480 9.73 -12.08 -32.04
N SER A 481 11.01 -11.93 -32.42
CA SER A 481 12.12 -11.81 -31.47
C SER A 481 13.13 -10.77 -31.92
N LEU A 482 13.72 -10.07 -30.96
CA LEU A 482 14.77 -9.08 -31.14
C LEU A 482 16.06 -9.60 -30.51
N SER A 483 17.18 -9.47 -31.22
CA SER A 483 18.50 -9.88 -30.73
C SER A 483 19.38 -8.66 -30.50
N SER A 484 20.34 -8.73 -29.58
CA SER A 484 21.37 -7.70 -29.44
C SER A 484 22.64 -8.27 -28.84
N SER A 485 23.80 -7.75 -29.25
CA SER A 485 25.08 -7.98 -28.56
C SER A 485 25.19 -7.24 -27.22
N ARG A 486 24.18 -6.40 -26.89
CA ARG A 486 24.11 -5.62 -25.67
C ARG A 486 22.83 -5.90 -24.90
N ARG A 487 22.94 -6.53 -23.74
CA ARG A 487 21.79 -6.84 -22.88
C ARG A 487 21.01 -5.58 -22.49
N ASP A 488 21.70 -4.48 -22.20
CA ASP A 488 21.09 -3.21 -21.77
C ASP A 488 20.17 -2.60 -22.84
N HIS A 489 20.43 -2.85 -24.13
CA HIS A 489 19.51 -2.46 -25.20
C HIS A 489 18.17 -3.19 -25.07
N LEU A 490 18.20 -4.50 -24.79
CA LEU A 490 16.96 -5.30 -24.64
C LEU A 490 16.23 -5.00 -23.34
N GLU A 491 16.93 -4.68 -22.24
CA GLU A 491 16.29 -4.19 -21.01
C GLU A 491 15.58 -2.84 -21.24
N ALA A 492 16.15 -1.95 -22.07
CA ALA A 492 15.48 -0.71 -22.49
C ALA A 492 14.24 -0.98 -23.36
N VAL A 493 14.33 -1.91 -24.34
CA VAL A 493 13.17 -2.36 -25.14
C VAL A 493 12.08 -2.95 -24.26
N LYS A 494 12.44 -3.76 -23.25
CA LYS A 494 11.51 -4.35 -22.27
C LYS A 494 10.76 -3.27 -21.49
N ALA A 495 11.46 -2.24 -20.99
CA ALA A 495 10.83 -1.12 -20.27
C ALA A 495 9.88 -0.33 -21.19
N LEU A 496 10.32 0.00 -22.41
CA LEU A 496 9.54 0.76 -23.41
C LEU A 496 8.31 0.01 -23.91
N ALA A 497 8.45 -1.29 -24.21
CA ALA A 497 7.32 -2.14 -24.59
C ALA A 497 6.30 -2.24 -23.44
N THR A 498 6.79 -2.40 -22.21
CA THR A 498 5.92 -2.46 -21.03
C THR A 498 5.13 -1.15 -20.85
N SER A 499 5.75 0.03 -21.02
CA SER A 499 5.06 1.32 -20.80
C SER A 499 3.90 1.59 -21.77
N ILE A 500 3.83 0.89 -22.90
CA ILE A 500 2.74 0.98 -23.89
C ILE A 500 1.80 -0.25 -23.92
N GLY A 501 1.93 -1.15 -22.95
CA GLY A 501 1.09 -2.35 -22.84
C GLY A 501 1.48 -3.50 -23.77
N VAL A 502 2.72 -3.52 -24.28
CA VAL A 502 3.27 -4.62 -25.08
C VAL A 502 4.07 -5.58 -24.19
N GLY A 503 3.57 -6.81 -24.02
CA GLY A 503 4.25 -7.83 -23.24
C GLY A 503 5.53 -8.37 -23.91
N THR A 504 6.53 -8.70 -23.10
CA THR A 504 7.77 -9.35 -23.54
C THR A 504 8.06 -10.62 -22.71
N TYR A 505 8.83 -11.53 -23.29
CA TYR A 505 9.49 -12.62 -22.57
C TYR A 505 10.82 -12.12 -21.99
N GLY A 506 11.46 -12.88 -21.10
CA GLY A 506 12.77 -12.50 -20.60
C GLY A 506 13.88 -12.57 -21.66
N ILE A 507 15.04 -12.06 -21.27
CA ILE A 507 16.22 -11.94 -22.12
C ILE A 507 17.10 -13.16 -21.88
N ARG A 508 17.32 -13.94 -22.95
CA ARG A 508 18.13 -15.17 -22.91
C ARG A 508 19.45 -14.93 -23.64
N THR A 509 20.57 -15.19 -22.97
CA THR A 509 21.90 -15.16 -23.59
C THR A 509 22.17 -16.47 -24.33
N ARG A 510 22.79 -16.37 -25.51
CA ARG A 510 23.37 -17.49 -26.26
C ARG A 510 24.79 -17.13 -26.65
N VAL A 511 25.72 -18.06 -26.51
CA VAL A 511 27.05 -17.91 -27.12
C VAL A 511 26.95 -18.29 -28.59
N ARG A 512 27.41 -17.41 -29.48
CA ARG A 512 27.48 -17.65 -30.92
C ARG A 512 28.92 -17.51 -31.38
N ARG A 513 29.40 -18.49 -32.14
CA ARG A 513 30.69 -18.40 -32.82
C ARG A 513 30.56 -17.51 -34.06
N GLY A 514 31.33 -16.44 -34.09
CA GLY A 514 31.41 -15.47 -35.18
C GLY A 514 32.13 -16.04 -36.41
N ILE A 515 32.04 -15.29 -37.52
CA ILE A 515 32.73 -15.63 -38.78
C ILE A 515 34.26 -15.55 -38.61
N ASP A 516 34.75 -14.72 -37.68
CA ASP A 516 36.16 -14.66 -37.25
C ASP A 516 36.57 -15.83 -36.33
N GLY A 517 35.66 -16.77 -36.07
CA GLY A 517 35.89 -17.95 -35.24
C GLY A 517 35.89 -17.70 -33.73
N ARG A 518 35.63 -16.46 -33.29
CA ARG A 518 35.53 -16.09 -31.87
C ARG A 518 34.13 -16.29 -31.33
N ASP A 519 34.02 -16.63 -30.06
CA ASP A 519 32.72 -16.70 -29.38
C ASP A 519 32.30 -15.31 -28.89
N SER A 520 31.05 -14.93 -29.14
CA SER A 520 30.44 -13.70 -28.64
C SER A 520 29.05 -13.99 -28.05
N GLU A 521 28.67 -13.21 -27.04
CA GLU A 521 27.33 -13.28 -26.46
C GLU A 521 26.32 -12.57 -27.37
N LEU A 522 25.19 -13.24 -27.61
CA LEU A 522 24.01 -12.70 -28.26
C LEU A 522 22.82 -12.88 -27.32
N HIS A 523 22.25 -11.77 -26.88
CA HIS A 523 21.05 -11.77 -26.07
C HIS A 523 19.82 -11.73 -26.98
N VAL A 524 18.76 -12.46 -26.61
CA VAL A 524 17.53 -12.57 -27.42
C VAL A 524 16.30 -12.43 -26.54
N MET A 525 15.38 -11.54 -26.92
CA MET A 525 14.09 -11.30 -26.27
C MET A 525 12.95 -11.54 -27.26
N GLY A 526 11.85 -12.13 -26.81
CA GLY A 526 10.63 -12.27 -27.63
C GLY A 526 9.53 -11.28 -27.21
N PHE A 527 8.65 -10.92 -28.13
CA PHE A 527 7.43 -10.17 -27.81
C PHE A 527 6.20 -11.08 -27.73
N MET A 528 5.22 -10.70 -26.92
CA MET A 528 3.91 -11.34 -26.90
C MET A 528 3.16 -10.99 -28.20
N ARG A 529 2.56 -11.99 -28.83
CA ARG A 529 1.96 -11.87 -30.16
C ARG A 529 0.60 -11.17 -30.09
N SER A 530 -0.15 -11.35 -28.99
CA SER A 530 -1.45 -10.67 -28.80
C SER A 530 -1.32 -9.15 -28.73
N ASP A 531 -0.13 -8.64 -28.40
CA ASP A 531 0.05 -7.25 -28.04
C ASP A 531 0.63 -6.41 -29.20
N LEU A 532 0.96 -7.02 -30.34
CA LEU A 532 1.50 -6.36 -31.55
C LEU A 532 0.50 -6.37 -32.72
N ASP A 533 0.29 -5.20 -33.33
CA ASP A 533 -0.47 -5.07 -34.58
C ASP A 533 0.43 -5.30 -35.81
N LEU A 534 -0.16 -5.62 -36.97
CA LEU A 534 0.59 -5.84 -38.22
C LEU A 534 1.48 -4.64 -38.62
N ASP A 535 1.07 -3.42 -38.26
CA ASP A 535 1.81 -2.19 -38.56
C ASP A 535 3.13 -2.05 -37.79
N PHE A 536 3.37 -2.85 -36.75
CA PHE A 536 4.68 -2.98 -36.12
C PHE A 536 5.76 -3.51 -37.09
N PHE A 537 5.36 -4.34 -38.05
CA PHE A 537 6.27 -5.01 -38.97
C PHE A 537 6.42 -4.18 -40.25
N VAL A 538 7.33 -3.20 -40.19
CA VAL A 538 7.63 -2.28 -41.32
C VAL A 538 8.31 -2.96 -42.52
N GLN A 539 8.84 -4.18 -42.35
CA GLN A 539 9.31 -5.04 -43.44
C GLN A 539 8.24 -6.04 -43.85
N ASP A 540 7.98 -6.14 -45.16
CA ASP A 540 6.92 -6.97 -45.72
C ASP A 540 7.08 -8.46 -45.40
N GLU A 541 8.32 -8.99 -45.39
CA GLU A 541 8.55 -10.39 -45.03
C GLU A 541 8.19 -10.67 -43.56
N HIS A 542 8.63 -9.82 -42.64
CA HIS A 542 8.25 -9.92 -41.22
C HIS A 542 6.74 -9.85 -41.05
N ARG A 543 6.07 -8.93 -41.77
CA ARG A 543 4.62 -8.76 -41.76
C ARG A 543 3.89 -10.00 -42.29
N ALA A 544 4.36 -10.60 -43.40
CA ALA A 544 3.77 -11.80 -43.99
C ALA A 544 3.95 -13.05 -43.11
N ARG A 545 5.16 -13.26 -42.56
CA ARG A 545 5.42 -14.33 -41.59
C ARG A 545 4.59 -14.15 -40.32
N PHE A 546 4.43 -12.91 -39.84
CA PHE A 546 3.58 -12.62 -38.70
C PHE A 546 2.11 -12.89 -39.04
N ALA A 547 1.58 -12.41 -40.17
CA ALA A 547 0.18 -12.61 -40.55
C ALA A 547 -0.24 -14.10 -40.64
N THR A 548 0.67 -14.95 -41.12
CA THR A 548 0.40 -16.39 -41.36
C THR A 548 0.67 -17.29 -40.16
N GLY A 549 1.36 -16.80 -39.12
CA GLY A 549 1.73 -17.58 -37.94
C GLY A 549 0.57 -18.00 -37.04
N ARG A 550 0.60 -19.26 -36.58
CA ARG A 550 -0.35 -19.79 -35.57
C ARG A 550 0.20 -19.56 -34.17
N GLY A 551 -0.53 -18.78 -33.37
CA GLY A 551 -0.07 -18.31 -32.06
C GLY A 551 0.30 -19.41 -31.06
N ALA A 552 1.35 -19.17 -30.29
CA ALA A 552 1.71 -20.01 -29.14
C ALA A 552 0.85 -19.68 -27.93
N VAL A 553 0.74 -20.62 -26.97
CA VAL A 553 0.12 -20.33 -25.66
C VAL A 553 0.99 -19.33 -24.90
N GLU A 554 0.52 -18.09 -24.80
CA GLU A 554 1.20 -17.03 -24.07
C GLU A 554 1.16 -17.31 -22.56
N ARG A 555 2.32 -17.40 -21.93
CA ARG A 555 2.45 -17.62 -20.48
C ARG A 555 2.84 -16.31 -19.81
N LYS A 556 1.83 -15.44 -19.60
CA LYS A 556 2.04 -14.09 -19.05
C LYS A 556 2.49 -14.12 -17.56
N GLY A 557 2.01 -15.09 -16.78
CA GLY A 557 2.28 -15.21 -15.34
C GLY A 557 3.48 -16.07 -14.94
N TRP A 558 3.94 -15.87 -13.71
CA TRP A 558 5.04 -16.60 -13.06
C TRP A 558 4.54 -17.72 -12.15
N THR A 559 5.39 -18.71 -11.84
CA THR A 559 5.05 -19.83 -10.94
C THR A 559 6.14 -19.98 -9.87
N VAL A 560 5.76 -20.11 -8.60
CA VAL A 560 6.68 -20.31 -7.48
C VAL A 560 7.44 -21.63 -7.63
N ARG A 561 8.75 -21.59 -7.38
CA ARG A 561 9.71 -22.70 -7.48
C ARG A 561 10.27 -23.12 -6.13
N SER A 562 10.68 -22.14 -5.33
CA SER A 562 11.05 -22.31 -3.94
C SER A 562 10.67 -21.07 -3.13
N VAL A 563 10.61 -21.25 -1.82
CA VAL A 563 10.42 -20.22 -0.80
C VAL A 563 11.38 -20.61 0.32
N GLU A 564 12.47 -19.87 0.45
CA GLU A 564 13.56 -20.22 1.34
C GLU A 564 13.78 -19.10 2.35
N ILE A 565 13.80 -19.42 3.64
CA ILE A 565 14.08 -18.44 4.67
C ILE A 565 15.60 -18.20 4.72
N THR A 566 16.04 -16.95 4.55
CA THR A 566 17.46 -16.59 4.69
C THR A 566 17.73 -16.17 6.14
N ASP A 567 18.99 -16.09 6.55
CA ASP A 567 19.38 -15.43 7.81
C ASP A 567 19.70 -13.92 7.60
N ASP A 568 19.49 -13.40 6.39
CA ASP A 568 19.79 -12.01 6.05
C ASP A 568 18.76 -11.04 6.63
N VAL A 569 19.25 -9.93 7.20
CA VAL A 569 18.42 -8.85 7.77
C VAL A 569 18.68 -7.53 7.03
N GLU A 570 17.75 -7.21 6.12
CA GLU A 570 17.90 -6.16 5.12
C GLU A 570 16.87 -5.06 5.27
N GLU A 571 17.19 -3.87 4.77
CA GLU A 571 16.18 -2.81 4.68
C GLU A 571 15.20 -3.13 3.56
N VAL A 572 13.91 -3.17 3.89
CA VAL A 572 12.84 -3.58 2.98
C VAL A 572 11.90 -2.43 2.67
N TYR A 573 11.07 -2.52 1.63
CA TYR A 573 10.32 -1.39 1.06
C TYR A 573 8.98 -1.86 0.45
N CYS A 574 7.93 -1.02 0.53
CA CYS A 574 6.59 -1.26 -0.04
C CYS A 574 6.07 -0.01 -0.75
N ALA A 575 5.29 -0.21 -1.81
CA ALA A 575 4.35 0.81 -2.27
C ALA A 575 3.07 0.81 -1.42
N VAL A 576 2.62 1.98 -0.98
CA VAL A 576 1.33 2.12 -0.30
C VAL A 576 0.30 2.67 -1.27
N VAL A 577 -0.21 1.78 -2.12
CA VAL A 577 -1.29 2.08 -3.07
C VAL A 577 -2.64 2.11 -2.33
N PRO A 578 -3.36 3.26 -2.23
CA PRO A 578 -4.54 3.35 -1.38
C PRO A 578 -5.72 2.51 -1.88
N GLU A 579 -6.08 2.64 -3.16
CA GLU A 579 -7.32 2.08 -3.75
C GLU A 579 -7.27 0.56 -3.96
N THR A 580 -6.38 0.11 -4.83
CA THR A 580 -6.29 -1.28 -5.27
C THR A 580 -5.57 -2.17 -4.25
N GLU A 581 -4.85 -1.54 -3.30
CA GLU A 581 -3.86 -2.19 -2.44
C GLU A 581 -2.82 -2.99 -3.23
N ALA A 582 -2.62 -2.75 -4.53
CA ALA A 582 -1.82 -3.60 -5.41
C ALA A 582 -0.91 -2.78 -6.32
N PHE A 583 0.32 -3.25 -6.47
CA PHE A 583 1.33 -2.67 -7.37
C PHE A 583 2.05 -3.77 -8.14
N THR A 584 2.68 -3.40 -9.25
CA THR A 584 3.33 -4.36 -10.15
C THR A 584 4.85 -4.22 -10.05
N LEU A 585 5.51 -5.35 -9.82
CA LEU A 585 6.96 -5.46 -9.92
C LEU A 585 7.40 -5.51 -11.38
N GLU A 586 8.70 -5.51 -11.62
CA GLU A 586 9.24 -5.91 -12.92
C GLU A 586 8.75 -7.31 -13.36
N ASP A 587 8.83 -7.59 -14.66
CA ASP A 587 8.26 -8.80 -15.30
C ASP A 587 6.76 -9.00 -15.10
N ASN A 588 6.05 -7.90 -14.81
CA ASN A 588 4.60 -7.82 -14.70
C ASN A 588 4.00 -8.60 -13.52
N ILE A 589 4.80 -8.93 -12.50
CA ILE A 589 4.32 -9.64 -11.30
C ILE A 589 3.47 -8.71 -10.45
N LEU A 590 2.18 -9.00 -10.32
CA LEU A 590 1.25 -8.19 -9.53
C LEU A 590 1.26 -8.67 -8.07
N THR A 591 1.52 -7.75 -7.16
CA THR A 591 1.65 -8.00 -5.72
C THR A 591 0.75 -7.04 -4.92
N ARG A 592 0.52 -7.34 -3.64
CA ARG A 592 -0.23 -6.47 -2.73
C ARG A 592 0.70 -5.59 -1.90
N ASN A 593 0.15 -4.49 -1.39
CA ASN A 593 0.77 -3.66 -0.36
C ASN A 593 0.66 -4.34 1.01
N CYS A 594 1.44 -3.83 1.97
CA CYS A 594 1.31 -4.26 3.35
C CYS A 594 0.41 -3.32 4.16
N HIS A 595 -0.41 -3.93 5.02
CA HIS A 595 -1.65 -3.32 5.50
C HIS A 595 -1.43 -2.11 6.41
N HIS A 596 -2.15 -1.03 6.11
CA HIS A 596 -2.30 0.15 6.94
C HIS A 596 -3.75 0.65 6.85
N ASN A 597 -4.34 1.03 7.98
CA ASN A 597 -5.68 1.60 8.03
C ASN A 597 -5.68 3.03 7.46
N TYR A 598 -6.50 3.27 6.43
CA TYR A 598 -6.68 4.57 5.77
C TYR A 598 -8.16 4.90 5.57
N VAL A 599 -8.43 6.19 5.27
CA VAL A 599 -9.63 6.56 4.53
C VAL A 599 -9.35 6.19 3.08
N LYS A 600 -10.24 5.40 2.48
CA LYS A 600 -9.93 4.68 1.25
C LYS A 600 -11.05 4.87 0.23
N THR A 601 -10.67 5.14 -1.00
CA THR A 601 -11.58 5.00 -2.15
C THR A 601 -11.64 3.51 -2.51
N GLU A 602 -12.83 2.92 -2.41
CA GLU A 602 -13.09 1.50 -2.58
C GLU A 602 -14.12 1.28 -3.70
N GLN A 603 -13.92 0.20 -4.46
CA GLN A 603 -14.86 -0.23 -5.50
C GLN A 603 -15.88 -1.19 -4.87
N ILE A 604 -17.13 -0.75 -4.73
CA ILE A 604 -18.23 -1.47 -4.09
C ILE A 604 -19.37 -1.55 -5.10
N ASP A 605 -19.85 -2.76 -5.41
CA ASP A 605 -20.94 -3.02 -6.37
C ASP A 605 -20.77 -2.33 -7.75
N GLY A 606 -19.51 -2.16 -8.18
CA GLY A 606 -19.15 -1.49 -9.44
C GLY A 606 -19.11 0.04 -9.39
N ALA A 607 -19.29 0.64 -8.21
CA ALA A 607 -19.18 2.06 -7.96
C ALA A 607 -17.90 2.40 -7.18
N GLU A 608 -17.27 3.53 -7.52
CA GLU A 608 -16.17 4.09 -6.75
C GLU A 608 -16.71 4.93 -5.59
N LEU A 609 -16.44 4.52 -4.35
CA LEU A 609 -16.97 5.14 -3.13
C LEU A 609 -15.85 5.49 -2.15
N ILE A 610 -15.92 6.65 -1.51
CA ILE A 610 -15.05 7.02 -0.40
C ILE A 610 -15.60 6.34 0.86
N VAL A 611 -14.84 5.36 1.37
CA VAL A 611 -15.18 4.60 2.58
C VAL A 611 -14.46 5.20 3.78
N THR A 612 -15.26 5.65 4.75
CA THR A 612 -14.79 6.15 6.04
C THR A 612 -15.13 5.15 7.14
N ARG A 613 -14.17 4.86 8.01
CA ARG A 613 -14.30 3.91 9.13
C ARG A 613 -14.05 4.66 10.44
N LYS A 614 -15.07 4.77 11.30
CA LYS A 614 -14.98 5.48 12.58
C LYS A 614 -15.26 4.54 13.73
N GLY A 615 -14.20 4.17 14.45
CA GLY A 615 -14.27 3.06 15.39
C GLY A 615 -14.62 1.74 14.71
N ALA A 616 -14.10 1.52 13.50
CA ALA A 616 -14.14 0.25 12.81
C ALA A 616 -12.76 0.02 12.16
N ILE A 617 -12.35 -1.24 12.02
CA ILE A 617 -11.13 -1.64 11.29
C ILE A 617 -11.50 -2.21 9.93
N ARG A 618 -10.53 -2.25 9.01
CA ARG A 618 -10.67 -3.11 7.83
C ARG A 618 -10.47 -4.57 8.23
N ALA A 619 -11.27 -5.45 7.62
CA ALA A 619 -11.30 -6.89 7.82
C ALA A 619 -11.42 -7.60 6.45
N GLY A 620 -10.51 -7.27 5.53
CA GLY A 620 -10.34 -8.02 4.28
C GLY A 620 -10.00 -9.49 4.54
N SER A 621 -10.22 -10.37 3.57
CA SER A 621 -9.92 -11.80 3.73
C SER A 621 -8.44 -11.99 4.08
N GLY A 622 -8.15 -12.71 5.17
CA GLY A 622 -6.80 -12.95 5.68
C GLY A 622 -6.15 -11.79 6.45
N GLU A 623 -6.79 -10.62 6.51
CA GLU A 623 -6.20 -9.38 7.05
C GLU A 623 -6.14 -9.39 8.59
N MET A 624 -4.96 -9.20 9.18
CA MET A 624 -4.78 -9.21 10.62
C MET A 624 -5.25 -7.91 11.27
N GLY A 625 -6.01 -8.01 12.36
CA GLY A 625 -6.54 -6.90 13.14
C GLY A 625 -6.39 -7.09 14.65
N LEU A 626 -6.63 -6.03 15.40
CA LEU A 626 -6.67 -6.01 16.87
C LEU A 626 -7.99 -5.36 17.32
N ILE A 627 -8.76 -6.06 18.15
CA ILE A 627 -10.01 -5.57 18.75
C ILE A 627 -9.84 -5.53 20.27
N PRO A 628 -9.39 -4.39 20.85
CA PRO A 628 -9.27 -4.22 22.29
C PRO A 628 -10.60 -3.98 23.00
N GLY A 629 -10.70 -4.42 24.25
CA GLY A 629 -11.83 -4.10 25.11
C GLY A 629 -11.69 -2.75 25.79
N SER A 630 -11.29 -2.81 27.05
CA SER A 630 -11.13 -1.72 28.00
C SER A 630 -10.02 -2.07 28.99
N MET A 631 -9.64 -1.12 29.83
CA MET A 631 -8.57 -1.22 30.82
C MET A 631 -8.72 -2.46 31.73
N GLY A 632 -8.10 -3.58 31.34
CA GLY A 632 -8.12 -4.85 32.07
C GLY A 632 -9.09 -5.94 31.58
N THR A 633 -9.86 -5.72 30.51
CA THR A 633 -10.72 -6.79 29.93
C THR A 633 -10.02 -7.60 28.83
N GLY A 634 -8.79 -7.24 28.46
CA GLY A 634 -8.08 -7.90 27.37
C GLY A 634 -8.45 -7.40 25.97
N SER A 635 -7.88 -8.08 24.98
CA SER A 635 -7.98 -7.79 23.55
C SER A 635 -8.08 -9.08 22.74
N TYR A 636 -8.57 -9.00 21.50
CA TYR A 636 -8.51 -10.10 20.54
C TYR A 636 -7.58 -9.77 19.37
N VAL A 637 -6.71 -10.73 19.02
CA VAL A 637 -6.05 -10.78 17.71
C VAL A 637 -7.00 -11.49 16.76
N VAL A 638 -7.32 -10.85 15.64
CA VAL A 638 -8.32 -11.34 14.69
C VAL A 638 -7.80 -11.39 13.26
N ARG A 639 -8.44 -12.19 12.42
CA ARG A 639 -8.22 -12.29 10.98
C ARG A 639 -9.53 -12.00 10.26
N GLY A 640 -9.53 -11.05 9.34
CA GLY A 640 -10.71 -10.71 8.54
C GLY A 640 -11.15 -11.85 7.63
N LEU A 641 -12.46 -12.04 7.52
CA LEU A 641 -13.09 -13.02 6.62
C LEU A 641 -13.45 -12.41 5.26
N GLY A 642 -13.25 -11.10 5.07
CA GLY A 642 -13.52 -10.42 3.79
C GLY A 642 -15.00 -10.26 3.45
N ASN A 643 -15.88 -10.30 4.45
CA ASN A 643 -17.33 -10.24 4.28
C ASN A 643 -17.76 -8.99 3.48
N PRO A 644 -18.36 -9.15 2.28
CA PRO A 644 -18.72 -8.01 1.44
C PRO A 644 -19.87 -7.19 2.03
N ALA A 645 -20.78 -7.82 2.78
CA ALA A 645 -21.91 -7.12 3.38
C ALA A 645 -21.45 -6.06 4.39
N SER A 646 -20.31 -6.25 5.08
CA SER A 646 -19.76 -5.27 6.02
C SER A 646 -18.86 -4.21 5.39
N PHE A 647 -18.74 -4.19 4.05
CA PHE A 647 -17.66 -3.48 3.35
C PHE A 647 -16.27 -3.90 3.87
N GLN A 648 -16.07 -5.21 4.06
CA GLN A 648 -14.83 -5.82 4.54
C GLN A 648 -14.30 -5.11 5.79
N SER A 649 -15.16 -4.97 6.80
CA SER A 649 -14.88 -4.23 8.04
C SER A 649 -15.38 -4.96 9.28
N ALA A 650 -14.83 -4.60 10.44
CA ALA A 650 -15.14 -5.17 11.76
C ALA A 650 -15.04 -4.10 12.86
N SER A 651 -15.42 -4.43 14.10
CA SER A 651 -15.28 -3.54 15.27
C SER A 651 -13.85 -3.06 15.50
N HIS A 652 -13.70 -1.88 16.10
CA HIS A 652 -12.40 -1.39 16.58
C HIS A 652 -12.20 -1.63 18.08
N GLY A 653 -13.23 -1.95 18.85
CA GLY A 653 -13.06 -2.38 20.23
C GLY A 653 -14.36 -2.82 20.88
N ALA A 654 -14.46 -2.76 22.21
CA ALA A 654 -15.73 -3.02 22.91
C ALA A 654 -16.79 -1.92 22.68
N GLY A 655 -16.35 -0.66 22.50
CA GLY A 655 -17.25 0.50 22.45
C GLY A 655 -17.82 0.88 23.81
N ARG A 656 -18.22 2.15 23.97
CA ARG A 656 -18.70 2.68 25.25
C ARG A 656 -20.19 2.47 25.43
N ARG A 657 -20.62 2.15 26.65
CA ARG A 657 -22.04 2.11 27.07
C ARG A 657 -22.50 3.36 27.84
N MET A 658 -21.58 4.30 28.08
CA MET A 658 -21.88 5.60 28.71
C MET A 658 -20.77 6.63 28.46
N SER A 659 -21.13 7.91 28.55
CA SER A 659 -20.18 9.02 28.46
C SER A 659 -19.16 9.03 29.60
N ARG A 660 -18.02 9.67 29.38
CA ARG A 660 -16.96 9.85 30.40
C ARG A 660 -17.50 10.55 31.65
N THR A 661 -18.32 11.58 31.47
CA THR A 661 -18.98 12.32 32.57
C THR A 661 -19.97 11.45 33.35
N ALA A 662 -20.67 10.52 32.69
CA ALA A 662 -21.54 9.57 33.37
C ALA A 662 -20.73 8.54 34.18
N ALA A 663 -19.62 8.03 33.62
CA ALA A 663 -18.72 7.13 34.34
C ALA A 663 -18.14 7.77 35.62
N LYS A 664 -17.58 9.00 35.55
CA LYS A 664 -17.07 9.72 36.75
C LYS A 664 -18.13 10.05 37.81
N LYS A 665 -19.41 10.04 37.46
CA LYS A 665 -20.53 10.23 38.40
C LYS A 665 -21.05 8.92 39.00
N ARG A 666 -20.78 7.79 38.34
CA ARG A 666 -21.35 6.49 38.68
C ARG A 666 -20.39 5.59 39.45
N PHE A 667 -19.10 5.68 39.15
CA PHE A 667 -18.07 4.79 39.68
C PHE A 667 -17.05 5.52 40.55
N THR A 668 -16.50 4.82 41.53
CA THR A 668 -15.46 5.31 42.43
C THR A 668 -14.06 4.81 42.04
N VAL A 669 -13.03 5.17 42.82
CA VAL A 669 -11.67 4.63 42.65
C VAL A 669 -11.59 3.18 43.16
N GLU A 670 -12.39 2.84 44.17
CA GLU A 670 -12.55 1.47 44.69
C GLU A 670 -13.21 0.55 43.64
N ASP A 671 -14.25 1.03 42.93
CA ASP A 671 -14.85 0.30 41.81
C ASP A 671 -13.82 0.01 40.71
N LEU A 672 -12.98 1.01 40.40
CA LEU A 672 -11.91 0.87 39.42
C LEU A 672 -10.87 -0.16 39.89
N ALA A 673 -10.43 -0.08 41.14
CA ALA A 673 -9.47 -1.02 41.72
C ALA A 673 -10.00 -2.46 41.72
N ALA A 674 -11.30 -2.65 42.03
CA ALA A 674 -11.95 -3.96 42.00
C ALA A 674 -12.07 -4.51 40.56
N GLN A 675 -12.48 -3.68 39.60
CA GLN A 675 -12.64 -4.09 38.19
C GLN A 675 -11.31 -4.27 37.44
N THR A 676 -10.19 -3.83 38.02
CA THR A 676 -8.83 -3.97 37.46
C THR A 676 -7.92 -4.82 38.36
N ALA A 677 -8.50 -5.64 39.22
CA ALA A 677 -7.76 -6.60 40.04
C ALA A 677 -6.95 -7.56 39.16
N GLY A 678 -5.67 -7.75 39.48
CA GLY A 678 -4.75 -8.55 38.68
C GLY A 678 -4.11 -7.82 37.49
N VAL A 679 -4.39 -6.53 37.29
CA VAL A 679 -3.77 -5.69 36.24
C VAL A 679 -2.98 -4.56 36.90
N GLU A 680 -1.69 -4.42 36.55
CA GLU A 680 -0.89 -3.30 37.00
C GLU A 680 -1.18 -2.06 36.17
N CYS A 681 -1.75 -1.06 36.82
CA CYS A 681 -2.32 0.12 36.18
C CYS A 681 -2.59 1.21 37.21
N ARG A 682 -2.72 2.46 36.74
CA ARG A 682 -3.16 3.58 37.58
C ARG A 682 -4.55 3.31 38.17
N LYS A 683 -4.71 3.55 39.47
CA LYS A 683 -5.97 3.37 40.22
C LYS A 683 -6.30 4.68 40.93
N ASP A 684 -6.61 5.71 40.13
CA ASP A 684 -6.85 7.08 40.59
C ASP A 684 -7.99 7.78 39.81
N ALA A 685 -8.53 8.88 40.37
CA ALA A 685 -9.67 9.61 39.81
C ALA A 685 -9.46 10.19 38.39
N GLY A 686 -8.21 10.28 37.93
CA GLY A 686 -7.86 10.69 36.57
C GLY A 686 -8.36 9.72 35.51
N VAL A 687 -8.40 8.41 35.82
CA VAL A 687 -8.71 7.33 34.86
C VAL A 687 -10.08 6.65 35.07
N VAL A 688 -10.86 7.05 36.08
CA VAL A 688 -12.19 6.47 36.39
C VAL A 688 -13.21 6.60 35.24
N ASP A 689 -13.06 7.55 34.31
CA ASP A 689 -13.92 7.60 33.12
C ASP A 689 -13.72 6.45 32.13
N GLU A 690 -12.67 5.66 32.30
CA GLU A 690 -12.22 4.62 31.37
C GLU A 690 -12.19 3.23 32.03
N ILE A 691 -12.83 3.12 33.21
CA ILE A 691 -13.14 1.87 33.93
C ILE A 691 -13.86 0.85 33.02
N PRO A 692 -13.62 -0.48 33.15
CA PRO A 692 -14.30 -1.51 32.37
C PRO A 692 -15.83 -1.37 32.36
N GLY A 693 -16.44 -1.05 33.51
CA GLY A 693 -17.87 -0.78 33.64
C GLY A 693 -18.41 0.40 32.84
N ALA A 694 -17.59 1.14 32.09
CA ALA A 694 -18.03 2.16 31.14
C ALA A 694 -18.14 1.66 29.68
N TYR A 695 -17.72 0.42 29.41
CA TYR A 695 -17.69 -0.23 28.10
C TYR A 695 -18.78 -1.31 27.95
N LYS A 696 -19.02 -1.76 26.71
CA LYS A 696 -19.76 -3.00 26.45
C LYS A 696 -18.89 -4.20 26.81
N ASP A 697 -19.49 -5.38 26.91
CA ASP A 697 -18.73 -6.63 27.00
C ASP A 697 -18.04 -6.95 25.67
N LEU A 698 -16.75 -7.26 25.73
CA LEU A 698 -15.93 -7.56 24.55
C LEU A 698 -16.27 -8.93 23.95
N GLU A 699 -16.59 -9.93 24.77
CA GLU A 699 -16.93 -11.27 24.28
C GLU A 699 -18.22 -11.23 23.45
N SER A 700 -19.23 -10.51 23.93
CA SER A 700 -20.49 -10.24 23.21
C SER A 700 -20.25 -9.51 21.89
N VAL A 701 -19.35 -8.52 21.87
CA VAL A 701 -18.96 -7.79 20.64
C VAL A 701 -18.31 -8.73 19.63
N ILE A 702 -17.43 -9.64 20.04
CA ILE A 702 -16.81 -10.63 19.14
C ILE A 702 -17.84 -11.68 18.65
N ALA A 703 -18.70 -12.17 19.55
CA ALA A 703 -19.74 -13.15 19.21
C ALA A 703 -20.71 -12.63 18.14
N ALA A 704 -21.05 -11.35 18.18
CA ALA A 704 -21.92 -10.67 17.22
C ALA A 704 -21.32 -10.52 15.81
N GLN A 705 -20.02 -10.77 15.60
CA GLN A 705 -19.32 -10.55 14.32
C GLN A 705 -18.48 -11.74 13.84
N THR A 706 -18.89 -12.96 14.21
CA THR A 706 -18.23 -14.22 13.78
C THR A 706 -18.27 -14.48 12.27
N ASP A 707 -19.11 -13.75 11.52
CA ASP A 707 -19.13 -13.71 10.05
C ASP A 707 -18.21 -12.64 9.45
N LEU A 708 -17.59 -11.77 10.27
CA LEU A 708 -16.66 -10.71 9.84
C LEU A 708 -15.20 -11.07 10.10
N VAL A 709 -14.93 -11.75 11.23
CA VAL A 709 -13.58 -12.08 11.70
C VAL A 709 -13.49 -13.47 12.33
N GLU A 710 -12.35 -14.12 12.10
CA GLU A 710 -11.86 -15.27 12.86
C GLU A 710 -11.00 -14.77 14.04
N VAL A 711 -11.14 -15.40 15.22
CA VAL A 711 -10.24 -15.15 16.35
C VAL A 711 -8.96 -15.96 16.18
N VAL A 712 -7.81 -15.29 16.20
CA VAL A 712 -6.48 -15.91 16.07
C VAL A 712 -5.85 -16.14 17.44
N ALA A 713 -6.04 -15.21 18.38
CA ALA A 713 -5.61 -15.35 19.78
C ALA A 713 -6.44 -14.44 20.69
N ARG A 714 -6.75 -14.91 21.89
CA ARG A 714 -7.23 -14.06 23.00
C ARG A 714 -6.04 -13.53 23.80
N LEU A 715 -6.07 -12.25 24.15
CA LEU A 715 -5.04 -11.58 24.94
C LEU A 715 -5.59 -11.10 26.28
N ARG A 716 -4.95 -11.47 27.38
CA ARG A 716 -5.24 -11.02 28.74
C ARG A 716 -4.30 -9.88 29.12
N THR A 717 -4.83 -8.68 29.37
CA THR A 717 -4.05 -7.54 29.86
C THR A 717 -3.42 -7.86 31.22
N ILE A 718 -2.14 -7.50 31.40
CA ILE A 718 -1.41 -7.61 32.68
C ILE A 718 -0.81 -6.27 33.12
N VAL A 719 -0.50 -5.37 32.19
CA VAL A 719 -0.16 -3.96 32.47
C VAL A 719 -1.01 -3.07 31.58
N CYS A 720 -1.57 -2.00 32.13
CA CYS A 720 -2.23 -0.94 31.35
C CYS A 720 -1.71 0.45 31.76
N VAL A 721 -1.05 1.12 30.81
CA VAL A 721 -0.58 2.51 30.91
C VAL A 721 -1.58 3.42 30.22
N LYS A 722 -2.04 4.46 30.92
CA LYS A 722 -3.08 5.36 30.41
C LYS A 722 -2.98 6.80 30.91
N GLY A 723 -3.42 7.71 30.04
CA GLY A 723 -3.57 9.14 30.30
C GLY A 723 -4.93 9.55 30.85
#